data_AF-A0A2V5HHB8-F1
#
_entry.id   AF-A0A2V5HHB8-F1
#
_cell.length_a   1.000
_cell.length_b   1.000
_cell.length_c   1.000
_cell.angle_alpha   90.00
_cell.angle_beta   90.00
_cell.angle_gamma   90.00
#
_symmetry.space_group_name_H-M   'P 1'
#
loop_
_entity.id
_entity.type
_entity.pdbx_description
1 polymer ?
#
loop_
_entity_poly.entity_id
_entity_poly.type
_entity_poly.pdbx_seq_one_letter_code
_entity_poly.pdbx_strand_id
1 'polypeptide(L)'
;MEDSNPAAPPIWPTQIPPPPKGKNKRQAPKSRTGCESCKKRRRRCDERKPGCYECQRRKQTCPGYTRPFIRWGVEGRKRRKGGAVEVPVSGVQGERLSLTRELERDERGDAQEDPIDLDIGLLAGLEDVDGGGLADPLPAPTPLALHEALAIPGLPSARIQPQIDNLESLRRRLTETSVPSFLVHLPALLVEYYFDYVCAMWSSFDSDLNPFRTNIARLWSQNAPIYYAIQSMAAASLAGDFPGMRAVGAQMQRRAIHALQEAMALSPTLNDESLFYGLLMVGSTTAWHNGADLGLPYLQAARRFLVRQSRRERNTSPTPSSDSEALTQQYPFFKQCLLYWNMLAAFVAQEISDVGVTDSDSDSDHHLPIYVVNGQTLLHPWTGPLPTALQYFYQIARLIRSARHATLLTMTTSPIPQQPSPHLPYATTTHPNSPHEKAQTLETELLTFDVDGIGHHLPTGDTNTPANHFTILADAYRCVALLQIYHAFPAILVSRLQTQQHHNHDHPETNTNAPPLPFPTAPTLTPRQFRRHLALHIIALLETLPVTSGTRVMQPVLLAATAGSLVFSRGTPLGVAADAWAPFDAVDVEVAQARRHVSARLADLTRILPRPPLERVGDLVREVWRRADGGGEQEAFWLDVMMERRLETIMG
;
A
#
# COMPACT_ATOMS: atom_id res chain seq x y z
N MET A 1 -9.28 23.44 77.51
CA MET A 1 -8.85 22.13 78.04
C MET A 1 -10.10 21.32 78.31
N GLU A 2 -10.00 19.99 78.23
CA GLU A 2 -11.06 18.96 78.19
C GLU A 2 -11.55 18.69 76.76
N ASP A 3 -11.02 17.70 76.05
CA ASP A 3 -11.06 16.22 76.20
C ASP A 3 -12.41 15.58 75.88
N SER A 4 -12.42 14.71 74.85
CA SER A 4 -13.04 13.37 74.83
C SER A 4 -12.75 12.63 73.50
N ASN A 5 -12.29 11.39 73.63
CA ASN A 5 -11.94 10.37 72.61
C ASN A 5 -13.18 9.44 72.31
N PRO A 6 -13.08 8.21 71.73
CA PRO A 6 -12.82 7.71 70.35
C PRO A 6 -13.96 6.84 69.69
N ALA A 7 -13.69 6.38 68.44
CA ALA A 7 -14.01 5.08 67.79
C ALA A 7 -15.20 4.93 66.78
N ALA A 8 -14.92 4.28 65.63
CA ALA A 8 -15.73 4.07 64.39
C ALA A 8 -16.70 2.84 64.46
N PRO A 9 -17.61 2.49 63.49
CA PRO A 9 -17.33 2.18 62.05
C PRO A 9 -18.51 2.54 61.05
N PRO A 10 -18.58 2.11 59.75
CA PRO A 10 -19.10 2.93 58.62
C PRO A 10 -20.40 2.45 57.93
N ILE A 11 -21.16 3.35 57.26
CA ILE A 11 -22.25 3.00 56.30
C ILE A 11 -22.35 4.03 55.15
N TRP A 12 -22.56 3.53 53.93
CA TRP A 12 -22.58 4.23 52.63
C TRP A 12 -23.85 5.08 52.39
N PRO A 13 -23.79 6.17 51.59
CA PRO A 13 -24.96 7.02 51.32
C PRO A 13 -25.84 6.52 50.17
N THR A 14 -27.13 6.37 50.47
CA THR A 14 -28.22 6.17 49.51
C THR A 14 -28.84 7.50 49.05
N GLN A 15 -29.12 7.55 47.74
CA GLN A 15 -30.27 8.18 47.06
C GLN A 15 -30.24 9.67 46.68
N ILE A 16 -30.22 9.88 45.35
CA ILE A 16 -30.52 11.11 44.59
C ILE A 16 -31.86 10.86 43.84
N PRO A 17 -32.75 11.86 43.66
CA PRO A 17 -34.19 11.67 43.44
C PRO A 17 -34.59 11.23 42.01
N PRO A 18 -35.83 10.72 41.81
CA PRO A 18 -36.26 10.19 40.52
C PRO A 18 -36.66 11.29 39.50
N PRO A 19 -36.37 11.09 38.20
CA PRO A 19 -36.81 11.99 37.14
C PRO A 19 -38.26 11.72 36.70
N PRO A 20 -38.93 12.71 36.04
CA PRO A 20 -40.37 12.73 35.85
C PRO A 20 -40.86 11.69 34.83
N LYS A 21 -42.08 11.18 35.06
CA LYS A 21 -42.77 10.21 34.22
C LYS A 21 -43.58 10.89 33.12
N GLY A 22 -43.40 10.43 31.89
CA GLY A 22 -44.46 10.44 30.86
C GLY A 22 -44.14 11.17 29.55
N LYS A 23 -43.80 10.39 28.52
CA LYS A 23 -44.43 10.33 27.18
C LYS A 23 -43.67 9.30 26.32
N ASN A 24 -44.40 8.59 25.47
CA ASN A 24 -44.09 7.29 24.87
C ASN A 24 -42.68 7.13 24.22
N LYS A 25 -41.81 6.31 24.83
CA LYS A 25 -40.49 5.90 24.30
C LYS A 25 -40.56 4.72 23.32
N ARG A 26 -41.42 4.77 22.32
CA ARG A 26 -41.47 3.76 21.26
C ARG A 26 -41.51 4.44 19.90
N GLN A 27 -40.38 5.04 19.52
CA GLN A 27 -39.89 5.25 18.15
C GLN A 27 -38.77 6.31 18.21
N ALA A 28 -37.56 5.88 18.53
CA ALA A 28 -36.35 6.66 18.28
C ALA A 28 -35.36 5.72 17.57
N PRO A 29 -34.65 6.19 16.54
CA PRO A 29 -33.86 5.33 15.65
C PRO A 29 -32.81 4.53 16.42
N LYS A 30 -32.67 3.26 16.05
CA LYS A 30 -31.66 2.35 16.60
C LYS A 30 -30.28 2.83 16.11
N SER A 31 -29.28 2.92 16.99
CA SER A 31 -27.95 3.34 16.56
C SER A 31 -27.38 2.33 15.56
N ARG A 32 -26.96 2.83 14.39
CA ARG A 32 -26.41 1.99 13.31
C ARG A 32 -25.08 1.35 13.72
N THR A 33 -24.40 1.96 14.70
CA THR A 33 -23.05 1.65 15.17
C THR A 33 -22.99 0.86 16.47
N GLY A 34 -24.12 0.43 17.07
CA GLY A 34 -24.11 -0.35 18.31
C GLY A 34 -23.38 -1.71 18.20
N CYS A 35 -22.85 -2.21 19.31
CA CYS A 35 -22.13 -3.49 19.36
C CYS A 35 -23.04 -4.68 19.00
N GLU A 36 -22.44 -5.77 18.51
CA GLU A 36 -23.20 -6.95 18.05
C GLU A 36 -24.05 -7.59 19.15
N SER A 37 -23.58 -7.59 20.40
CA SER A 37 -24.33 -8.14 21.54
C SER A 37 -25.62 -7.36 21.80
N CYS A 38 -25.55 -6.02 21.79
CA CYS A 38 -26.73 -5.16 21.93
C CYS A 38 -27.67 -5.28 20.72
N LYS A 39 -27.12 -5.36 19.50
CA LYS A 39 -27.90 -5.54 18.26
C LYS A 39 -28.64 -6.88 18.24
N LYS A 40 -27.97 -8.00 18.52
CA LYS A 40 -28.56 -9.34 18.55
C LYS A 40 -29.71 -9.44 19.55
N ARG A 41 -29.58 -8.74 20.68
CA ARG A 41 -30.59 -8.72 21.74
C ARG A 41 -31.61 -7.59 21.61
N ARG A 42 -31.54 -6.82 20.53
CA ARG A 42 -32.45 -5.70 20.21
C ARG A 42 -32.53 -4.66 21.34
N ARG A 43 -31.40 -4.34 21.97
CA ARG A 43 -31.27 -3.35 23.05
C ARG A 43 -30.45 -2.14 22.59
N ARG A 44 -30.64 -0.99 23.25
CA ARG A 44 -29.84 0.21 22.97
C ARG A 44 -28.40 0.00 23.42
N CYS A 45 -27.46 0.43 22.58
CA CYS A 45 -26.03 0.46 22.88
C CYS A 45 -25.62 1.91 23.11
N ASP A 46 -24.83 2.17 24.14
CA ASP A 46 -24.28 3.49 24.49
C ASP A 46 -22.93 3.78 23.83
N GLU A 47 -22.40 2.85 23.02
CA GLU A 47 -21.22 3.02 22.15
C GLU A 47 -19.90 3.39 22.85
N ARG A 48 -19.84 3.28 24.18
CA ARG A 48 -18.62 3.51 24.96
C ARG A 48 -17.53 2.48 24.64
N LYS A 49 -16.26 2.91 24.60
CA LYS A 49 -15.06 2.06 24.41
C LYS A 49 -14.31 1.92 25.75
N PRO A 50 -13.67 0.77 26.06
CA PRO A 50 -13.49 -0.44 25.25
C PRO A 50 -14.71 -1.39 25.21
N GLY A 51 -15.77 -1.12 25.99
CA GLY A 51 -17.03 -1.87 25.94
C GLY A 51 -18.21 -1.02 26.39
N CYS A 52 -19.41 -1.32 25.86
CA CYS A 52 -20.61 -0.57 26.19
C CYS A 52 -21.05 -0.84 27.64
N TYR A 53 -21.67 0.15 28.28
CA TYR A 53 -22.12 0.06 29.67
C TYR A 53 -23.15 -1.04 29.87
N GLU A 54 -24.04 -1.29 28.90
CA GLU A 54 -25.05 -2.36 29.01
C GLU A 54 -24.42 -3.77 29.02
N CYS A 55 -23.30 -3.97 28.30
CA CYS A 55 -22.53 -5.21 28.36
C CYS A 55 -21.74 -5.33 29.68
N GLN A 56 -21.12 -4.24 30.13
CA GLN A 56 -20.38 -4.21 31.41
C GLN A 56 -21.28 -4.46 32.61
N ARG A 57 -22.42 -3.77 32.71
CA ARG A 57 -23.39 -3.92 33.81
C ARG A 57 -23.89 -5.36 33.94
N ARG A 58 -23.96 -6.09 32.82
CA ARG A 58 -24.42 -7.48 32.77
C ARG A 58 -23.29 -8.51 32.88
N LYS A 59 -22.06 -8.06 33.17
CA LYS A 59 -20.85 -8.90 33.25
C LYS A 59 -20.62 -9.75 32.00
N GLN A 60 -20.83 -9.17 30.82
CA GLN A 60 -20.60 -9.85 29.55
C GLN A 60 -19.54 -9.14 28.72
N THR A 61 -18.70 -9.94 28.07
CA THR A 61 -17.67 -9.45 27.16
C THR A 61 -18.30 -8.74 25.97
N CYS A 62 -18.00 -7.46 25.80
CA CYS A 62 -18.46 -6.68 24.65
C CYS A 62 -17.60 -7.03 23.43
N PRO A 63 -18.18 -7.50 22.31
CA PRO A 63 -17.41 -7.88 21.11
C PRO A 63 -16.80 -6.68 20.36
N GLY A 64 -16.98 -5.45 20.86
CA GLY A 64 -16.56 -4.22 20.20
C GLY A 64 -17.55 -3.77 19.11
N TYR A 65 -17.08 -2.86 18.26
CA TYR A 65 -17.88 -2.22 17.21
C TYR A 65 -17.29 -2.56 15.84
N THR A 66 -17.80 -3.60 15.21
CA THR A 66 -17.44 -4.00 13.84
C THR A 66 -18.15 -3.10 12.82
N ARG A 67 -17.39 -2.53 11.87
CA ARG A 67 -17.97 -1.87 10.68
C ARG A 67 -18.59 -2.97 9.80
N PRO A 68 -19.82 -2.81 9.27
CA PRO A 68 -20.43 -3.86 8.46
C PRO A 68 -19.63 -4.08 7.17
N PHE A 69 -19.22 -5.32 6.97
CA PHE A 69 -18.61 -5.89 5.78
C PHE A 69 -19.61 -5.80 4.60
N ILE A 70 -19.23 -5.19 3.48
CA ILE A 70 -20.09 -5.09 2.29
C ILE A 70 -19.92 -6.38 1.47
N ARG A 71 -20.98 -7.19 1.41
CA ARG A 71 -21.07 -8.36 0.53
C ARG A 71 -21.61 -7.93 -0.83
N TRP A 72 -20.84 -8.15 -1.90
CA TRP A 72 -21.25 -7.88 -3.28
C TRP A 72 -22.03 -9.08 -3.82
N GLY A 73 -23.33 -8.90 -4.05
CA GLY A 73 -24.18 -9.91 -4.68
C GLY A 73 -24.01 -9.94 -6.19
N VAL A 74 -23.87 -11.14 -6.75
CA VAL A 74 -23.94 -11.42 -8.19
C VAL A 74 -25.34 -11.96 -8.48
N GLU A 75 -26.26 -11.15 -9.00
CA GLU A 75 -27.50 -11.61 -9.66
C GLU A 75 -28.24 -10.39 -10.24
N GLY A 76 -28.89 -10.37 -11.40
CA GLY A 76 -29.19 -11.39 -12.40
C GLY A 76 -29.85 -10.72 -13.62
N ARG A 77 -29.63 -11.28 -14.80
CA ARG A 77 -30.25 -10.83 -16.07
C ARG A 77 -31.78 -11.00 -16.00
N LYS A 78 -32.54 -9.91 -16.08
CA LYS A 78 -33.98 -9.96 -16.38
C LYS A 78 -34.18 -10.23 -17.88
N ARG A 79 -34.49 -11.48 -18.24
CA ARG A 79 -35.03 -11.83 -19.57
C ARG A 79 -36.51 -11.46 -19.63
N ARG A 80 -36.89 -10.68 -20.65
CA ARG A 80 -38.29 -10.45 -21.04
C ARG A 80 -38.89 -11.77 -21.55
N LYS A 81 -40.07 -12.16 -21.08
CA LYS A 81 -40.82 -13.34 -21.53
C LYS A 81 -41.98 -12.85 -22.41
N GLY A 82 -42.05 -13.34 -23.64
CA GLY A 82 -43.23 -13.27 -24.50
C GLY A 82 -43.48 -14.66 -25.09
N GLY A 83 -44.75 -15.09 -25.07
CA GLY A 83 -45.33 -16.12 -25.94
C GLY A 83 -44.90 -17.57 -25.73
N ALA A 84 -45.83 -18.42 -25.29
CA ALA A 84 -45.70 -19.87 -25.15
C ALA A 84 -46.00 -20.63 -26.45
N VAL A 85 -45.35 -21.79 -26.67
CA VAL A 85 -45.96 -23.05 -27.15
C VAL A 85 -45.12 -24.25 -26.60
N GLU A 86 -45.62 -24.83 -25.50
CA GLU A 86 -45.83 -26.26 -25.14
C GLU A 86 -45.29 -27.39 -26.09
N VAL A 87 -44.55 -28.46 -25.70
CA VAL A 87 -44.87 -29.74 -24.96
C VAL A 87 -43.61 -30.70 -25.10
N PRO A 88 -43.31 -31.77 -24.31
CA PRO A 88 -43.29 -31.97 -22.84
C PRO A 88 -42.21 -32.98 -22.27
N VAL A 89 -42.27 -33.22 -20.94
CA VAL A 89 -41.95 -34.46 -20.16
C VAL A 89 -40.45 -34.87 -19.99
N SER A 90 -39.90 -35.27 -18.84
CA SER A 90 -40.37 -35.77 -17.52
C SER A 90 -39.35 -35.40 -16.43
N GLY A 91 -39.78 -34.92 -15.24
CA GLY A 91 -39.78 -35.69 -13.99
C GLY A 91 -38.54 -35.36 -13.13
N VAL A 92 -38.55 -35.10 -11.82
CA VAL A 92 -39.38 -35.61 -10.72
C VAL A 92 -39.03 -34.76 -9.46
N GLN A 93 -40.07 -34.36 -8.70
CA GLN A 93 -40.17 -34.07 -7.24
C GLN A 93 -39.19 -33.06 -6.56
N GLY A 94 -39.60 -32.15 -5.68
CA GLY A 94 -40.89 -31.88 -5.03
C GLY A 94 -40.75 -30.76 -3.98
N GLU A 95 -41.89 -30.14 -3.64
CA GLU A 95 -42.26 -29.37 -2.41
C GLU A 95 -41.46 -28.08 -2.09
N ARG A 96 -41.92 -26.83 -2.30
CA ARG A 96 -43.17 -26.06 -2.03
C ARG A 96 -43.40 -25.69 -0.56
N LEU A 97 -43.43 -24.37 -0.28
CA LEU A 97 -44.36 -23.58 0.57
C LEU A 97 -43.74 -22.16 0.77
N SER A 98 -44.11 -21.12 -0.01
CA SER A 98 -45.29 -20.22 0.09
C SER A 98 -45.44 -19.45 1.41
N LEU A 99 -45.43 -18.11 1.31
CA LEU A 99 -46.26 -17.09 2.01
C LEU A 99 -45.65 -15.70 1.69
N THR A 100 -46.01 -15.02 0.60
CA THR A 100 -47.10 -14.02 0.39
C THR A 100 -47.09 -12.77 1.28
N ARG A 101 -47.20 -11.61 0.58
CA ARG A 101 -47.95 -10.38 0.93
C ARG A 101 -47.31 -9.46 2.00
N GLU A 102 -47.24 -8.14 1.86
CA GLU A 102 -48.11 -7.16 1.18
C GLU A 102 -47.44 -5.76 1.08
N LEU A 103 -47.75 -5.02 0.00
CA LEU A 103 -48.00 -3.55 -0.15
C LEU A 103 -46.81 -2.56 0.02
N GLU A 104 -46.39 -1.78 -0.99
CA GLU A 104 -47.05 -0.69 -1.76
C GLU A 104 -47.24 0.65 -1.01
N ARG A 105 -46.87 1.75 -1.70
CA ARG A 105 -46.94 3.21 -1.39
C ARG A 105 -45.88 3.75 -0.41
N ASP A 106 -45.18 4.87 -0.66
CA ASP A 106 -45.61 6.15 -1.25
C ASP A 106 -44.46 6.86 -1.99
N GLU A 107 -44.82 7.57 -3.07
CA GLU A 107 -44.03 8.60 -3.74
C GLU A 107 -44.37 9.99 -3.19
N ARG A 108 -43.33 10.78 -2.81
CA ARG A 108 -43.13 12.22 -3.07
C ARG A 108 -42.21 12.86 -2.03
N GLY A 109 -41.27 13.67 -2.49
CA GLY A 109 -40.50 14.61 -1.65
C GLY A 109 -39.33 15.22 -2.41
N ASP A 110 -39.52 16.44 -2.88
CA ASP A 110 -38.51 17.36 -3.42
C ASP A 110 -37.26 17.43 -2.54
N ALA A 111 -36.08 17.45 -3.17
CA ALA A 111 -34.82 17.81 -2.52
C ALA A 111 -34.33 19.14 -3.12
N GLN A 112 -34.62 20.21 -2.39
CA GLN A 112 -33.96 21.50 -2.51
C GLN A 112 -32.48 21.32 -2.13
N GLU A 113 -31.56 21.70 -3.02
CA GLU A 113 -30.13 21.77 -2.72
C GLU A 113 -29.83 23.06 -1.95
N ASP A 114 -29.40 22.93 -0.69
CA ASP A 114 -28.82 24.03 0.09
C ASP A 114 -27.30 24.10 -0.13
N PRO A 115 -26.71 25.32 -0.26
CA PRO A 115 -25.27 25.49 -0.44
C PRO A 115 -24.50 25.22 0.85
N ILE A 116 -23.36 24.52 0.75
CA ILE A 116 -22.52 24.11 1.89
C ILE A 116 -21.45 25.16 2.17
N ASP A 117 -21.55 25.80 3.33
CA ASP A 117 -20.56 26.73 3.88
C ASP A 117 -19.34 25.94 4.42
N LEU A 118 -18.15 26.16 3.85
CA LEU A 118 -16.89 25.68 4.44
C LEU A 118 -16.50 26.68 5.53
N ASP A 119 -16.89 26.40 6.76
CA ASP A 119 -16.57 27.27 7.89
C ASP A 119 -15.04 27.34 8.13
N ILE A 120 -14.47 28.53 7.92
CA ILE A 120 -13.04 28.89 7.98
C ILE A 120 -12.56 29.05 9.45
N GLY A 121 -13.18 28.35 10.40
CA GLY A 121 -12.84 28.42 11.82
C GLY A 121 -11.55 27.69 12.22
N LEU A 122 -10.98 26.84 11.35
CA LEU A 122 -9.90 25.92 11.75
C LEU A 122 -8.48 26.53 11.73
N LEU A 123 -8.31 27.74 11.17
CA LEU A 123 -7.02 28.44 11.08
C LEU A 123 -6.82 29.51 12.17
N ALA A 124 -7.85 29.85 12.95
CA ALA A 124 -7.83 30.94 13.92
C ALA A 124 -7.39 30.53 15.35
N GLY A 125 -6.87 29.30 15.54
CA GLY A 125 -6.55 28.76 16.86
C GLY A 125 -5.14 29.04 17.40
N LEU A 126 -4.48 30.12 16.96
CA LEU A 126 -3.08 30.41 17.31
C LEU A 126 -2.88 31.89 17.72
N GLU A 127 -3.59 32.37 18.75
CA GLU A 127 -3.17 33.61 19.44
C GLU A 127 -3.38 33.50 20.97
N ASP A 128 -2.26 33.65 21.67
CA ASP A 128 -1.98 34.22 23.00
C ASP A 128 -2.70 33.71 24.26
N VAL A 129 -1.93 32.99 25.09
CA VAL A 129 -2.09 33.00 26.56
C VAL A 129 -0.76 33.43 27.17
N ASP A 130 -0.75 34.66 27.69
CA ASP A 130 0.40 35.26 28.35
C ASP A 130 0.25 35.22 29.89
N GLY A 131 1.39 35.01 30.59
CA GLY A 131 1.62 35.46 31.96
C GLY A 131 1.48 34.47 33.13
N GLY A 132 2.60 33.92 33.64
CA GLY A 132 2.67 33.40 35.02
C GLY A 132 3.85 32.52 35.50
N GLY A 133 5.10 33.01 35.45
CA GLY A 133 6.11 32.83 36.52
C GLY A 133 6.92 31.52 36.73
N LEU A 134 8.25 31.67 36.56
CA LEU A 134 9.40 31.02 37.25
C LEU A 134 9.93 29.64 36.79
N ALA A 135 10.97 29.68 35.94
CA ALA A 135 12.32 29.10 36.14
C ALA A 135 12.97 28.76 34.77
N ASP A 136 14.08 29.44 34.43
CA ASP A 136 14.84 29.24 33.18
C ASP A 136 15.49 27.86 33.06
N PRO A 137 15.43 27.24 31.87
CA PRO A 137 16.56 26.52 31.31
C PRO A 137 17.01 27.14 29.97
N LEU A 138 18.32 27.23 29.80
CA LEU A 138 19.06 27.75 28.65
C LEU A 138 18.45 27.37 27.27
N PRO A 139 18.48 28.27 26.27
CA PRO A 139 17.89 28.01 24.97
C PRO A 139 18.70 26.97 24.18
N ALA A 140 18.01 25.94 23.67
CA ALA A 140 18.56 25.04 22.68
C ALA A 140 18.82 25.82 21.37
N PRO A 141 19.94 25.57 20.66
CA PRO A 141 20.27 26.30 19.44
C PRO A 141 19.25 26.00 18.33
N THR A 142 18.88 27.03 17.58
CA THR A 142 17.94 26.94 16.45
C THR A 142 18.54 26.13 15.29
N PRO A 143 17.71 25.42 14.48
CA PRO A 143 18.16 24.51 13.42
C PRO A 143 19.03 25.13 12.31
N LEU A 144 18.98 26.45 12.15
CA LEU A 144 19.81 27.20 11.20
C LEU A 144 21.30 27.20 11.60
N ALA A 145 21.59 27.35 12.89
CA ALA A 145 22.97 27.43 13.39
C ALA A 145 23.72 26.09 13.30
N LEU A 146 23.00 24.96 13.40
CA LEU A 146 23.55 23.62 13.22
C LEU A 146 23.80 23.27 11.75
N HIS A 147 23.04 23.87 10.82
CA HIS A 147 23.22 23.66 9.38
C HIS A 147 24.45 24.43 8.86
N GLU A 148 24.67 25.66 9.34
CA GLU A 148 25.84 26.46 8.98
C GLU A 148 27.15 25.91 9.58
N ALA A 149 27.09 25.28 10.76
CA ALA A 149 28.27 24.70 11.41
C ALA A 149 28.79 23.40 10.77
N LEU A 150 28.00 22.75 9.90
CA LEU A 150 28.32 21.46 9.28
C LEU A 150 28.56 21.54 7.76
N ALA A 151 28.53 22.75 7.17
CA ALA A 151 28.76 22.94 5.75
C ALA A 151 30.26 22.84 5.42
N ILE A 152 30.65 21.77 4.70
CA ILE A 152 31.98 21.65 4.08
C ILE A 152 32.01 22.58 2.85
N PRO A 153 32.97 23.49 2.70
CA PRO A 153 33.03 24.38 1.54
C PRO A 153 33.37 23.58 0.28
N GLY A 154 32.46 23.49 -0.69
CA GLY A 154 32.77 23.00 -2.03
C GLY A 154 31.76 22.07 -2.73
N LEU A 155 30.65 21.68 -2.09
CA LEU A 155 29.57 20.97 -2.80
C LEU A 155 28.46 21.95 -3.24
N PRO A 156 28.03 21.93 -4.52
CA PRO A 156 26.84 22.69 -4.91
C PRO A 156 25.61 22.06 -4.24
N SER A 157 25.04 22.77 -3.26
CA SER A 157 23.72 22.50 -2.71
C SER A 157 22.67 22.79 -3.79
N ALA A 158 22.48 21.82 -4.69
CA ALA A 158 21.55 21.94 -5.78
C ALA A 158 20.22 21.29 -5.40
N ARG A 159 19.23 22.14 -5.12
CA ARG A 159 17.82 21.92 -5.46
C ARG A 159 16.96 21.02 -4.53
N ILE A 160 17.32 20.85 -3.26
CA ILE A 160 16.31 20.66 -2.17
C ILE A 160 15.53 21.97 -1.93
N GLN A 161 16.18 23.10 -2.24
CA GLN A 161 15.66 24.45 -2.14
C GLN A 161 14.24 24.62 -2.73
N PRO A 162 13.90 24.28 -3.99
CA PRO A 162 12.56 24.54 -4.53
C PRO A 162 11.40 23.74 -3.91
N GLN A 163 11.64 22.53 -3.35
CA GLN A 163 10.57 21.81 -2.64
C GLN A 163 10.26 22.47 -1.30
N ILE A 164 11.31 22.89 -0.59
CA ILE A 164 11.18 23.69 0.63
C ILE A 164 10.57 25.05 0.28
N ASP A 165 11.01 25.71 -0.79
CA ASP A 165 10.51 27.01 -1.24
C ASP A 165 9.03 26.92 -1.65
N ASN A 166 8.55 25.82 -2.24
CA ASN A 166 7.14 25.65 -2.60
C ASN A 166 6.24 25.39 -1.38
N LEU A 167 6.72 24.58 -0.41
CA LEU A 167 6.01 24.35 0.85
C LEU A 167 6.05 25.59 1.75
N GLU A 168 7.16 26.32 1.77
CA GLU A 168 7.32 27.62 2.44
C GLU A 168 6.52 28.72 1.74
N SER A 169 6.44 28.72 0.41
CA SER A 169 5.59 29.62 -0.37
C SER A 169 4.11 29.32 -0.13
N LEU A 170 3.72 28.03 -0.07
CA LEU A 170 2.36 27.63 0.31
C LEU A 170 2.08 27.98 1.77
N ARG A 171 3.04 27.74 2.68
CA ARG A 171 2.95 28.13 4.08
C ARG A 171 2.74 29.63 4.20
N ARG A 172 3.57 30.43 3.52
CA ARG A 172 3.44 31.89 3.42
C ARG A 172 2.09 32.31 2.83
N ARG A 173 1.60 31.62 1.80
CA ARG A 173 0.25 31.85 1.24
C ARG A 173 -0.88 31.43 2.17
N LEU A 174 -0.65 30.53 3.11
CA LEU A 174 -1.63 30.07 4.09
C LEU A 174 -1.56 30.86 5.40
N THR A 175 -0.39 31.42 5.77
CA THR A 175 -0.12 32.08 7.05
C THR A 175 0.11 33.59 6.96
N GLU A 176 0.61 34.10 5.83
CA GLU A 176 1.03 35.52 5.66
C GLU A 176 0.24 36.27 4.57
N THR A 177 -0.87 35.72 4.07
CA THR A 177 -1.70 36.48 3.14
C THR A 177 -2.35 37.67 3.85
N SER A 178 -2.07 38.88 3.34
CA SER A 178 -2.86 40.09 3.64
C SER A 178 -4.30 40.02 3.11
N VAL A 179 -4.65 38.91 2.45
CA VAL A 179 -5.97 38.61 1.92
C VAL A 179 -6.81 37.99 3.04
N PRO A 180 -7.96 38.56 3.39
CA PRO A 180 -8.87 37.99 4.38
C PRO A 180 -9.17 36.51 4.14
N SER A 181 -9.24 35.72 5.21
CA SER A 181 -9.40 34.26 5.16
C SER A 181 -10.64 33.80 4.35
N PHE A 182 -11.69 34.63 4.25
CA PHE A 182 -12.88 34.37 3.41
C PHE A 182 -12.64 34.48 1.90
N LEU A 183 -11.55 35.09 1.46
CA LEU A 183 -11.15 35.17 0.05
C LEU A 183 -10.18 34.05 -0.35
N VAL A 184 -9.69 33.26 0.61
CA VAL A 184 -8.82 32.10 0.36
C VAL A 184 -9.69 30.91 -0.03
N HIS A 185 -9.82 30.67 -1.34
CA HIS A 185 -10.56 29.51 -1.84
C HIS A 185 -9.71 28.23 -1.72
N LEU A 186 -9.77 27.59 -0.55
CA LEU A 186 -9.01 26.37 -0.23
C LEU A 186 -9.06 25.28 -1.32
N PRO A 187 -10.22 24.96 -1.96
CA PRO A 187 -10.23 24.00 -3.06
C PRO A 187 -9.31 24.38 -4.21
N ALA A 188 -9.24 25.67 -4.58
CA ALA A 188 -8.37 26.14 -5.66
C ALA A 188 -6.89 26.00 -5.31
N LEU A 189 -6.51 26.33 -4.06
CA LEU A 189 -5.15 26.12 -3.55
C LEU A 189 -4.75 24.64 -3.60
N LEU A 190 -5.65 23.74 -3.23
CA LEU A 190 -5.38 22.30 -3.25
C LEU A 190 -5.27 21.74 -4.67
N VAL A 191 -6.05 22.27 -5.63
CA VAL A 191 -5.92 21.92 -7.05
C VAL A 191 -4.57 22.40 -7.60
N GLU A 192 -4.17 23.63 -7.32
CA GLU A 192 -2.87 24.18 -7.71
C GLU A 192 -1.72 23.35 -7.12
N TYR A 193 -1.76 23.10 -5.81
CA TYR A 193 -0.78 22.25 -5.13
C TYR A 193 -0.72 20.82 -5.67
N TYR A 194 -1.86 20.27 -6.12
CA TYR A 194 -1.86 18.96 -6.77
C TYR A 194 -0.98 18.95 -8.03
N PHE A 195 -1.17 19.93 -8.92
CA PHE A 195 -0.40 20.03 -10.15
C PHE A 195 1.03 20.49 -9.91
N ASP A 196 1.33 21.26 -8.87
CA ASP A 196 2.70 21.71 -8.60
C ASP A 196 3.55 20.65 -7.90
N TYR A 197 2.94 19.82 -7.06
CA TYR A 197 3.68 18.92 -6.17
C TYR A 197 3.18 17.47 -6.19
N VAL A 198 1.88 17.24 -5.98
CA VAL A 198 1.35 15.89 -5.75
C VAL A 198 1.49 15.01 -6.98
N CYS A 199 1.26 15.58 -8.18
CA CYS A 199 1.36 14.84 -9.43
C CYS A 199 2.78 14.30 -9.64
N ALA A 200 3.80 15.13 -9.36
CA ALA A 200 5.21 14.73 -9.38
C ALA A 200 5.56 13.73 -8.28
N MET A 201 5.01 13.91 -7.08
CA MET A 201 5.21 12.99 -5.95
C MET A 201 4.62 11.59 -6.20
N TRP A 202 3.49 11.51 -6.90
CA TRP A 202 2.77 10.26 -7.21
C TRP A 202 3.21 9.60 -8.53
N SER A 203 4.33 10.07 -9.10
CA SER A 203 4.90 9.58 -10.35
C SER A 203 6.40 9.31 -10.18
N SER A 204 6.94 8.34 -10.94
CA SER A 204 8.37 8.01 -10.97
C SER A 204 9.20 9.05 -11.75
N PHE A 205 8.56 9.88 -12.57
CA PHE A 205 9.10 11.07 -13.21
C PHE A 205 7.94 12.04 -13.49
N ASP A 206 8.23 13.32 -13.69
CA ASP A 206 7.21 14.28 -14.07
C ASP A 206 7.71 15.38 -15.02
N SER A 207 7.02 15.51 -16.14
CA SER A 207 7.27 16.47 -17.22
C SER A 207 6.00 16.57 -18.06
N ASP A 208 6.03 17.32 -19.17
CA ASP A 208 4.92 17.34 -20.13
C ASP A 208 4.63 15.96 -20.75
N LEU A 209 5.56 15.01 -20.59
CA LEU A 209 5.40 13.62 -21.03
C LEU A 209 4.58 12.76 -20.06
N ASN A 210 4.26 13.24 -18.86
CA ASN A 210 3.46 12.52 -17.87
C ASN A 210 1.95 12.55 -18.25
N PRO A 211 1.34 11.41 -18.65
CA PRO A 211 -0.07 11.40 -19.03
C PRO A 211 -1.01 11.66 -17.86
N PHE A 212 -0.63 11.38 -16.61
CA PHE A 212 -1.49 11.72 -15.47
C PHE A 212 -1.63 13.23 -15.33
N ARG A 213 -0.54 13.98 -15.43
CA ARG A 213 -0.56 15.45 -15.42
C ARG A 213 -1.50 15.98 -16.51
N THR A 214 -1.28 15.56 -17.76
CA THR A 214 -2.01 16.10 -18.91
C THR A 214 -3.47 15.62 -18.97
N ASN A 215 -3.76 14.36 -18.64
CA ASN A 215 -5.13 13.83 -18.64
C ASN A 215 -5.94 14.38 -17.47
N ILE A 216 -5.37 14.40 -16.26
CA ILE A 216 -6.07 14.95 -15.09
C ILE A 216 -6.32 16.45 -15.28
N ALA A 217 -5.36 17.20 -15.84
CA ALA A 217 -5.54 18.63 -16.18
C ALA A 217 -6.74 18.89 -17.10
N ARG A 218 -7.04 17.95 -18.01
CA ARG A 218 -8.21 18.03 -18.91
C ARG A 218 -9.53 17.62 -18.24
N LEU A 219 -9.47 16.65 -17.32
CA LEU A 219 -10.68 16.00 -16.77
C LEU A 219 -11.17 16.61 -15.46
N TRP A 220 -10.30 17.20 -14.64
CA TRP A 220 -10.60 17.47 -13.23
C TRP A 220 -11.80 18.39 -13.00
N SER A 221 -12.01 19.41 -13.84
CA SER A 221 -13.07 20.42 -13.62
C SER A 221 -14.46 19.90 -13.96
N GLN A 222 -14.57 18.85 -14.76
CA GLN A 222 -15.83 18.27 -15.24
C GLN A 222 -16.11 16.89 -14.62
N ASN A 223 -15.17 16.33 -13.87
CA ASN A 223 -15.29 15.00 -13.28
C ASN A 223 -15.23 15.08 -11.75
N ALA A 224 -16.39 14.99 -11.10
CA ALA A 224 -16.50 15.10 -9.64
C ALA A 224 -15.62 14.10 -8.85
N PRO A 225 -15.53 12.80 -9.22
CA PRO A 225 -14.57 11.88 -8.59
C PRO A 225 -13.13 12.40 -8.62
N ILE A 226 -12.65 12.84 -9.78
CA ILE A 226 -11.29 13.36 -9.96
C ILE A 226 -11.10 14.68 -9.19
N TYR A 227 -12.07 15.61 -9.26
CA TYR A 227 -12.03 16.89 -8.55
C TYR A 227 -11.84 16.73 -7.04
N TYR A 228 -12.58 15.81 -6.43
CA TYR A 228 -12.44 15.54 -5.00
C TYR A 228 -11.20 14.70 -4.69
N ALA A 229 -10.76 13.84 -5.60
CA ALA A 229 -9.54 13.05 -5.44
C ALA A 229 -8.28 13.94 -5.41
N ILE A 230 -8.13 14.91 -6.32
CA ILE A 230 -6.98 15.82 -6.32
C ILE A 230 -6.87 16.61 -5.01
N GLN A 231 -7.99 17.12 -4.49
CA GLN A 231 -8.03 17.84 -3.22
C GLN A 231 -7.74 16.92 -2.03
N SER A 232 -8.28 15.70 -2.06
CA SER A 232 -7.99 14.65 -1.07
C SER A 232 -6.51 14.32 -0.99
N MET A 233 -5.86 14.13 -2.15
CA MET A 233 -4.44 13.81 -2.25
C MET A 233 -3.56 14.98 -1.77
N ALA A 234 -3.87 16.22 -2.20
CA ALA A 234 -3.18 17.42 -1.76
C ALA A 234 -3.27 17.61 -0.24
N ALA A 235 -4.47 17.60 0.32
CA ALA A 235 -4.67 17.76 1.75
C ALA A 235 -4.03 16.61 2.57
N ALA A 236 -4.06 15.37 2.08
CA ALA A 236 -3.39 14.25 2.74
C ALA A 236 -1.86 14.42 2.78
N SER A 237 -1.26 14.88 1.68
CA SER A 237 0.19 15.13 1.63
C SER A 237 0.62 16.27 2.57
N LEU A 238 -0.23 17.29 2.73
CA LEU A 238 0.01 18.42 3.64
C LEU A 238 -0.30 18.11 5.11
N ALA A 239 -0.99 17.01 5.41
CA ALA A 239 -1.45 16.69 6.77
C ALA A 239 -0.33 16.44 7.78
N GLY A 240 0.89 16.18 7.30
CA GLY A 240 2.09 16.06 8.12
C GLY A 240 2.59 17.39 8.68
N ASP A 241 2.43 18.47 7.92
CA ASP A 241 2.92 19.81 8.26
C ASP A 241 1.79 20.71 8.78
N PHE A 242 0.57 20.50 8.29
CA PHE A 242 -0.63 21.21 8.68
C PHE A 242 -1.66 20.21 9.24
N PRO A 243 -1.72 19.98 10.57
CA PRO A 243 -2.58 18.96 11.16
C PRO A 243 -4.07 19.09 10.80
N GLY A 244 -4.56 20.32 10.57
CA GLY A 244 -5.93 20.59 10.11
C GLY A 244 -6.28 19.99 8.75
N MET A 245 -5.28 19.83 7.86
CA MET A 245 -5.48 19.25 6.52
C MET A 245 -5.87 17.77 6.58
N ARG A 246 -5.64 17.08 7.70
CA ARG A 246 -6.11 15.70 7.89
C ARG A 246 -7.63 15.59 7.81
N ALA A 247 -8.36 16.53 8.43
CA ALA A 247 -9.82 16.53 8.40
C ALA A 247 -10.35 16.87 7.00
N VAL A 248 -9.73 17.86 6.35
CA VAL A 248 -10.05 18.27 4.96
C VAL A 248 -9.82 17.12 4.00
N GLY A 249 -8.65 16.48 4.05
CA GLY A 249 -8.31 15.32 3.23
C GLY A 249 -9.30 14.18 3.40
N ALA A 250 -9.61 13.80 4.64
CA ALA A 250 -10.58 12.74 4.91
C ALA A 250 -12.02 13.10 4.45
N GLN A 251 -12.38 14.39 4.45
CA GLN A 251 -13.66 14.85 3.91
C GLN A 251 -13.71 14.79 2.38
N MET A 252 -12.66 15.27 1.72
CA MET A 252 -12.55 15.21 0.26
C MET A 252 -12.47 13.77 -0.23
N GLN A 253 -11.77 12.88 0.48
CA GLN A 253 -11.73 11.46 0.18
C GLN A 253 -13.13 10.83 0.22
N ARG A 254 -13.92 11.13 1.27
CA ARG A 254 -15.31 10.65 1.37
C ARG A 254 -16.18 11.14 0.20
N ARG A 255 -16.03 12.41 -0.20
CA ARG A 255 -16.74 12.96 -1.37
C ARG A 255 -16.29 12.29 -2.67
N ALA A 256 -15.00 12.07 -2.86
CA ALA A 256 -14.45 11.37 -4.01
C ALA A 256 -14.99 9.94 -4.12
N ILE A 257 -15.04 9.22 -2.99
CA ILE A 257 -15.60 7.86 -2.92
C ILE A 257 -17.09 7.86 -3.27
N HIS A 258 -17.85 8.82 -2.74
CA HIS A 258 -19.28 8.94 -3.03
C HIS A 258 -19.53 9.20 -4.52
N ALA A 259 -18.87 10.23 -5.07
CA ALA A 259 -18.98 10.59 -6.48
C ALA A 259 -18.55 9.44 -7.39
N LEU A 260 -17.49 8.71 -7.01
CA LEU A 260 -17.04 7.52 -7.75
C LEU A 260 -18.10 6.42 -7.74
N GLN A 261 -18.71 6.15 -6.59
CA GLN A 261 -19.78 5.15 -6.46
C GLN A 261 -21.01 5.53 -7.31
N GLU A 262 -21.39 6.79 -7.32
CA GLU A 262 -22.48 7.30 -8.17
C GLU A 262 -22.16 7.14 -9.65
N ALA A 263 -20.96 7.55 -10.08
CA ALA A 263 -20.51 7.40 -11.46
C ALA A 263 -20.47 5.93 -11.91
N MET A 264 -20.02 5.02 -11.03
CA MET A 264 -20.03 3.57 -11.29
C MET A 264 -21.45 3.00 -11.38
N ALA A 265 -22.40 3.53 -10.59
CA ALA A 265 -23.80 3.10 -10.63
C ALA A 265 -24.49 3.54 -11.92
N LEU A 266 -24.14 4.72 -12.43
CA LEU A 266 -24.66 5.29 -13.69
C LEU A 266 -24.04 4.62 -14.92
N SER A 267 -22.79 4.16 -14.83
CA SER A 267 -22.07 3.49 -15.91
C SER A 267 -21.74 2.03 -15.55
N PRO A 268 -22.73 1.12 -15.51
CA PRO A 268 -22.51 -0.28 -15.14
C PRO A 268 -21.66 -1.04 -16.18
N THR A 269 -21.54 -0.51 -17.39
CA THR A 269 -20.66 -1.05 -18.43
C THR A 269 -19.19 -0.75 -18.16
N LEU A 270 -18.86 0.24 -17.32
CA LEU A 270 -17.49 0.63 -16.96
C LEU A 270 -16.64 0.90 -18.22
N ASN A 271 -17.14 1.78 -19.09
CA ASN A 271 -16.46 2.12 -20.35
C ASN A 271 -15.88 3.55 -20.36
N ASP A 272 -16.02 4.31 -19.27
CA ASP A 272 -15.55 5.69 -19.19
C ASP A 272 -14.12 5.72 -18.64
N GLU A 273 -13.16 6.25 -19.40
CA GLU A 273 -11.77 6.42 -18.98
C GLU A 273 -11.66 7.29 -17.73
N SER A 274 -12.50 8.31 -17.62
CA SER A 274 -12.54 9.23 -16.50
C SER A 274 -12.87 8.50 -15.19
N LEU A 275 -13.69 7.45 -15.29
CA LEU A 275 -14.01 6.57 -14.17
C LEU A 275 -12.80 5.74 -13.74
N PHE A 276 -11.98 5.28 -14.70
CA PHE A 276 -10.76 4.54 -14.39
C PHE A 276 -9.72 5.43 -13.69
N TYR A 277 -9.53 6.67 -14.15
CA TYR A 277 -8.68 7.65 -13.44
C TYR A 277 -9.18 7.90 -12.01
N GLY A 278 -10.48 8.15 -11.83
CA GLY A 278 -11.07 8.30 -10.50
C GLY A 278 -10.83 7.08 -9.60
N LEU A 279 -10.92 5.88 -10.17
CA LEU A 279 -10.69 4.62 -9.46
C LEU A 279 -9.22 4.42 -9.06
N LEU A 280 -8.29 4.74 -9.96
CA LEU A 280 -6.85 4.72 -9.70
C LEU A 280 -6.49 5.72 -8.59
N MET A 281 -6.95 6.97 -8.71
CA MET A 281 -6.63 8.03 -7.75
C MET A 281 -7.20 7.75 -6.37
N VAL A 282 -8.49 7.40 -6.27
CA VAL A 282 -9.11 7.09 -4.97
C VAL A 282 -8.52 5.82 -4.37
N GLY A 283 -8.35 4.78 -5.19
CA GLY A 283 -7.98 3.46 -4.72
C GLY A 283 -6.52 3.33 -4.29
N SER A 284 -5.58 3.94 -5.02
CA SER A 284 -4.16 3.89 -4.68
C SER A 284 -3.77 4.83 -3.53
N THR A 285 -4.65 5.78 -3.17
CA THR A 285 -4.34 6.80 -2.14
C THR A 285 -5.14 6.61 -0.85
N THR A 286 -5.85 5.48 -0.68
CA THR A 286 -6.53 5.17 0.58
C THR A 286 -5.58 5.16 1.78
N ALA A 287 -4.38 4.62 1.56
CA ALA A 287 -3.33 4.51 2.56
C ALA A 287 -2.84 5.87 3.06
N TRP A 288 -2.96 6.93 2.25
CA TRP A 288 -2.50 8.29 2.60
C TRP A 288 -3.28 8.90 3.76
N HIS A 289 -4.52 8.44 3.98
CA HIS A 289 -5.39 8.88 5.09
C HIS A 289 -5.36 7.90 6.26
N ASN A 290 -5.18 6.61 5.97
CA ASN A 290 -5.07 5.55 6.94
C ASN A 290 -4.11 4.49 6.41
N GLY A 291 -2.89 4.40 6.97
CA GLY A 291 -1.85 3.50 6.46
C GLY A 291 -2.24 2.01 6.43
N ALA A 292 -3.28 1.59 7.17
CA ALA A 292 -3.79 0.21 7.13
C ALA A 292 -4.85 -0.02 6.02
N ASP A 293 -5.31 1.01 5.33
CA ASP A 293 -6.30 0.89 4.25
C ASP A 293 -5.61 0.61 2.91
N LEU A 294 -5.67 -0.64 2.48
CA LEU A 294 -4.97 -1.16 1.30
C LEU A 294 -5.67 -0.86 -0.04
N GLY A 295 -6.87 -0.28 -0.04
CA GLY A 295 -7.58 0.08 -1.28
C GLY A 295 -8.02 -1.11 -2.15
N LEU A 296 -7.99 -2.34 -1.62
CA LEU A 296 -8.28 -3.58 -2.37
C LEU A 296 -9.63 -3.61 -3.10
N PRO A 297 -10.74 -3.08 -2.56
CA PRO A 297 -12.01 -3.05 -3.29
C PRO A 297 -11.93 -2.26 -4.60
N TYR A 298 -11.17 -1.17 -4.61
CA TYR A 298 -10.97 -0.33 -5.80
C TYR A 298 -10.04 -1.04 -6.80
N LEU A 299 -8.98 -1.68 -6.32
CA LEU A 299 -8.11 -2.51 -7.16
C LEU A 299 -8.89 -3.63 -7.87
N GLN A 300 -9.77 -4.31 -7.14
CA GLN A 300 -10.64 -5.34 -7.71
C GLN A 300 -11.61 -4.77 -8.75
N ALA A 301 -12.18 -3.59 -8.51
CA ALA A 301 -13.01 -2.91 -9.50
C ALA A 301 -12.21 -2.55 -10.76
N ALA A 302 -10.95 -2.10 -10.60
CA ALA A 302 -10.10 -1.69 -11.72
C ALA A 302 -9.67 -2.89 -12.56
N ARG A 303 -9.34 -4.02 -11.92
CA ARG A 303 -9.12 -5.30 -12.61
C ARG A 303 -10.33 -5.72 -13.45
N ARG A 304 -11.53 -5.62 -12.88
CA ARG A 304 -12.78 -5.95 -13.60
C ARG A 304 -13.07 -5.00 -14.76
N PHE A 305 -12.61 -3.75 -14.68
CA PHE A 305 -12.67 -2.80 -15.80
C PHE A 305 -11.77 -3.30 -16.94
N LEU A 306 -10.49 -3.55 -16.68
CA LEU A 306 -9.54 -4.01 -17.70
C LEU A 306 -9.92 -5.34 -18.35
N VAL A 307 -10.39 -6.33 -17.57
CA VAL A 307 -10.81 -7.63 -18.12
C VAL A 307 -11.99 -7.46 -19.10
N ARG A 308 -12.91 -6.54 -18.84
CA ARG A 308 -14.01 -6.24 -19.75
C ARG A 308 -13.52 -5.55 -21.02
N GLN A 309 -12.61 -4.60 -20.89
CA GLN A 309 -12.00 -3.89 -22.02
C GLN A 309 -11.23 -4.86 -22.93
N SER A 310 -10.37 -5.71 -22.38
CA SER A 310 -9.64 -6.75 -23.12
C SER A 310 -10.54 -7.71 -23.88
N ARG A 311 -11.69 -8.11 -23.30
CA ARG A 311 -12.68 -8.95 -23.98
C ARG A 311 -13.38 -8.21 -25.12
N ARG A 312 -13.52 -6.90 -25.02
CA ARG A 312 -14.15 -6.07 -26.04
C ARG A 312 -13.22 -5.92 -27.25
N GLU A 313 -11.95 -5.61 -27.02
CA GLU A 313 -10.91 -5.53 -28.06
C GLU A 313 -10.80 -6.82 -28.87
N ARG A 314 -10.79 -7.97 -28.19
CA ARG A 314 -10.77 -9.30 -28.84
C ARG A 314 -12.02 -9.62 -29.66
N ASN A 315 -13.16 -8.99 -29.37
CA ASN A 315 -14.45 -9.28 -30.01
C ASN A 315 -14.85 -8.22 -31.05
N THR A 316 -14.18 -7.07 -31.11
CA THR A 316 -14.41 -6.04 -32.13
C THR A 316 -13.65 -6.39 -33.41
N SER A 317 -14.38 -6.68 -34.49
CA SER A 317 -13.86 -6.62 -35.87
C SER A 317 -13.37 -5.20 -36.19
N PRO A 318 -12.42 -5.03 -37.14
CA PRO A 318 -11.71 -3.76 -37.39
C PRO A 318 -12.59 -2.73 -38.13
N THR A 319 -13.70 -2.33 -37.52
CA THR A 319 -14.51 -1.19 -37.98
C THR A 319 -14.28 -0.03 -37.02
N PRO A 320 -13.49 0.97 -37.42
CA PRO A 320 -13.16 2.10 -36.55
C PRO A 320 -14.39 2.97 -36.35
N SER A 321 -14.78 3.14 -35.09
CA SER A 321 -15.61 4.26 -34.65
C SER A 321 -14.74 5.09 -33.73
N SER A 322 -14.79 6.42 -33.89
CA SER A 322 -13.87 7.38 -33.26
C SER A 322 -13.76 7.20 -31.74
N ASP A 323 -14.88 6.92 -31.07
CA ASP A 323 -14.93 6.82 -29.61
C ASP A 323 -14.42 5.46 -29.10
N SER A 324 -14.51 4.41 -29.91
CA SER A 324 -13.95 3.10 -29.59
C SER A 324 -12.44 3.06 -29.80
N GLU A 325 -11.90 3.91 -30.67
CA GLU A 325 -10.48 3.98 -31.02
C GLU A 325 -9.65 4.62 -29.89
N ALA A 326 -10.14 5.71 -29.29
CA ALA A 326 -9.48 6.39 -28.16
C ALA A 326 -9.35 5.49 -26.92
N LEU A 327 -10.42 4.80 -26.54
CA LEU A 327 -10.45 3.84 -25.43
C LEU A 327 -9.54 2.63 -25.64
N THR A 328 -9.43 2.15 -26.88
CA THR A 328 -8.52 1.04 -27.24
C THR A 328 -7.05 1.46 -27.17
N GLN A 329 -6.74 2.73 -27.46
CA GLN A 329 -5.37 3.26 -27.38
C GLN A 329 -4.85 3.39 -25.93
N GLN A 330 -5.73 3.58 -24.93
CA GLN A 330 -5.31 3.74 -23.53
C GLN A 330 -5.20 2.42 -22.75
N TYR A 331 -5.64 1.30 -23.32
CA TYR A 331 -5.57 0.00 -22.64
C TYR A 331 -4.14 -0.40 -22.19
N PRO A 332 -3.09 -0.26 -23.03
CA PRO A 332 -1.69 -0.46 -22.61
C PRO A 332 -1.27 0.37 -21.39
N PHE A 333 -1.70 1.64 -21.34
CA PHE A 333 -1.39 2.56 -20.24
C PHE A 333 -2.03 2.07 -18.93
N PHE A 334 -3.32 1.76 -18.95
CA PHE A 334 -4.03 1.25 -17.77
C PHE A 334 -3.53 -0.14 -17.31
N LYS A 335 -3.10 -1.01 -18.23
CA LYS A 335 -2.47 -2.30 -17.91
C LYS A 335 -1.21 -2.08 -17.06
N GLN A 336 -0.38 -1.10 -17.40
CA GLN A 336 0.83 -0.77 -16.64
C GLN A 336 0.51 -0.10 -15.28
N CYS A 337 -0.52 0.73 -15.20
CA CYS A 337 -1.02 1.25 -13.92
C CYS A 337 -1.35 0.11 -12.94
N LEU A 338 -2.09 -0.90 -13.43
CA LEU A 338 -2.45 -2.05 -12.60
C LEU A 338 -1.27 -2.97 -12.32
N LEU A 339 -0.29 -3.11 -13.22
CA LEU A 339 0.92 -3.87 -12.94
C LEU A 339 1.59 -3.37 -11.65
N TYR A 340 1.86 -2.06 -11.56
CA TYR A 340 2.52 -1.49 -10.39
C TYR A 340 1.67 -1.64 -9.12
N TRP A 341 0.38 -1.31 -9.18
CA TRP A 341 -0.49 -1.43 -8.01
C TRP A 341 -0.69 -2.89 -7.57
N ASN A 342 -0.81 -3.82 -8.52
CA ASN A 342 -0.86 -5.26 -8.24
C ASN A 342 0.42 -5.77 -7.61
N MET A 343 1.58 -5.31 -8.08
CA MET A 343 2.88 -5.63 -7.50
C MET A 343 2.93 -5.26 -6.01
N LEU A 344 2.56 -4.02 -5.67
CA LEU A 344 2.56 -3.58 -4.27
C LEU A 344 1.53 -4.35 -3.43
N ALA A 345 0.31 -4.51 -3.96
CA ALA A 345 -0.76 -5.25 -3.29
C ALA A 345 -0.40 -6.73 -3.07
N ALA A 346 0.39 -7.33 -3.96
CA ALA A 346 0.78 -8.72 -3.88
C ALA A 346 1.65 -9.02 -2.65
N PHE A 347 2.30 -8.05 -2.01
CA PHE A 347 3.02 -8.30 -0.75
C PHE A 347 2.11 -8.31 0.48
N VAL A 348 0.96 -7.63 0.40
CA VAL A 348 0.11 -7.36 1.57
C VAL A 348 -1.25 -8.06 1.55
N ALA A 349 -1.78 -8.42 0.38
CA ALA A 349 -3.08 -9.08 0.25
C ALA A 349 -2.95 -10.60 0.06
N GLN A 350 -3.73 -11.39 0.82
CA GLN A 350 -3.73 -12.86 0.71
C GLN A 350 -4.56 -13.34 -0.50
N GLU A 351 -5.71 -12.70 -0.74
CA GLU A 351 -6.65 -13.08 -1.80
C GLU A 351 -6.90 -11.88 -2.71
N ILE A 352 -6.01 -11.66 -3.68
CA ILE A 352 -6.39 -10.85 -4.83
C ILE A 352 -7.02 -11.82 -5.82
N SER A 353 -8.35 -11.98 -5.77
CA SER A 353 -9.06 -12.91 -6.65
C SER A 353 -8.64 -12.67 -8.11
N ASP A 354 -8.05 -13.67 -8.75
CA ASP A 354 -7.72 -13.69 -10.18
C ASP A 354 -8.98 -13.84 -11.02
N VAL A 355 -9.91 -12.89 -10.87
CA VAL A 355 -11.13 -12.87 -11.68
C VAL A 355 -10.74 -12.49 -13.11
N GLY A 356 -10.42 -13.49 -13.92
CA GLY A 356 -10.29 -13.38 -15.38
C GLY A 356 -9.00 -12.77 -15.91
N VAL A 357 -8.02 -12.46 -15.05
CA VAL A 357 -6.61 -12.27 -15.46
C VAL A 357 -5.92 -13.59 -15.14
N THR A 358 -6.17 -14.60 -15.95
CA THR A 358 -5.40 -15.83 -15.83
C THR A 358 -3.94 -15.50 -16.10
N ASP A 359 -3.01 -16.05 -15.31
CA ASP A 359 -1.57 -16.03 -15.61
C ASP A 359 -1.29 -16.55 -17.05
N SER A 360 -2.25 -17.16 -17.75
CA SER A 360 -2.12 -17.53 -19.16
C SER A 360 -2.07 -16.36 -20.16
N ASP A 361 -2.38 -15.11 -19.76
CA ASP A 361 -2.07 -13.91 -20.58
C ASP A 361 -0.60 -13.47 -20.37
N SER A 362 0.21 -14.21 -19.58
CA SER A 362 1.67 -14.01 -19.50
C SER A 362 2.45 -14.72 -20.62
N ASP A 363 1.77 -15.44 -21.52
CA ASP A 363 2.40 -16.32 -22.52
C ASP A 363 2.55 -15.67 -23.91
N SER A 364 2.22 -14.38 -24.04
CA SER A 364 2.50 -13.61 -25.26
C SER A 364 2.86 -12.16 -24.89
N ASP A 365 4.03 -11.74 -25.33
CA ASP A 365 4.69 -10.44 -25.16
C ASP A 365 5.45 -10.21 -23.85
N HIS A 366 6.71 -10.68 -23.83
CA HIS A 366 7.81 -10.12 -23.02
C HIS A 366 8.13 -8.64 -23.31
N HIS A 367 7.33 -8.00 -24.17
CA HIS A 367 7.34 -6.57 -24.43
C HIS A 367 6.02 -6.01 -23.89
N LEU A 368 5.98 -5.58 -22.62
CA LEU A 368 4.85 -4.77 -22.19
C LEU A 368 4.71 -3.61 -23.18
N PRO A 369 3.52 -3.42 -23.78
CA PRO A 369 3.35 -2.49 -24.88
C PRO A 369 3.74 -1.10 -24.41
N ILE A 370 4.78 -0.59 -25.05
CA ILE A 370 5.01 0.83 -25.22
C ILE A 370 3.65 1.43 -25.60
N TYR A 371 3.10 2.30 -24.75
CA TYR A 371 1.91 3.04 -25.14
C TYR A 371 2.38 4.19 -26.04
N VAL A 372 1.79 4.24 -27.23
CA VAL A 372 2.15 5.20 -28.26
C VAL A 372 1.14 6.32 -28.21
N VAL A 373 1.60 7.54 -27.92
CA VAL A 373 0.77 8.75 -28.04
C VAL A 373 1.23 9.47 -29.30
N ASN A 374 0.35 9.65 -30.28
CA ASN A 374 0.64 10.35 -31.53
C ASN A 374 1.87 9.80 -32.31
N GLY A 375 2.12 8.49 -32.26
CA GLY A 375 3.28 7.88 -32.92
C GLY A 375 4.59 7.92 -32.12
N GLN A 376 4.59 8.47 -30.90
CA GLN A 376 5.76 8.50 -30.02
C GLN A 376 5.64 7.52 -28.85
N THR A 377 6.71 6.75 -28.62
CA THR A 377 6.91 5.87 -27.48
C THR A 377 7.11 6.68 -26.21
N LEU A 378 6.20 6.56 -25.23
CA LEU A 378 6.33 7.24 -23.94
C LEU A 378 6.58 6.25 -22.79
N LEU A 379 7.35 6.70 -21.79
CA LEU A 379 7.56 5.96 -20.55
C LEU A 379 6.35 6.09 -19.64
N HIS A 380 5.93 5.00 -19.00
CA HIS A 380 4.75 5.05 -18.13
C HIS A 380 5.12 5.65 -16.77
N PRO A 381 4.36 6.62 -16.22
CA PRO A 381 4.75 7.35 -15.01
C PRO A 381 4.92 6.50 -13.75
N TRP A 382 4.31 5.33 -13.63
CA TRP A 382 4.47 4.49 -12.43
C TRP A 382 5.46 3.34 -12.58
N THR A 383 5.71 2.93 -13.82
CA THR A 383 6.54 1.75 -14.11
C THR A 383 7.85 2.14 -14.78
N GLY A 384 7.96 3.36 -15.31
CA GLY A 384 9.10 3.79 -16.10
C GLY A 384 9.40 2.79 -17.22
N PRO A 385 10.68 2.49 -17.49
CA PRO A 385 11.10 1.42 -18.37
C PRO A 385 11.18 0.05 -17.65
N LEU A 386 10.61 -0.09 -16.44
CA LEU A 386 10.78 -1.28 -15.57
C LEU A 386 9.64 -2.32 -15.59
N PRO A 387 8.70 -2.38 -16.54
CA PRO A 387 7.54 -3.23 -16.36
C PRO A 387 7.92 -4.73 -16.29
N THR A 388 9.00 -5.17 -16.95
CA THR A 388 9.52 -6.54 -16.83
C THR A 388 10.07 -6.84 -15.43
N ALA A 389 10.92 -5.96 -14.87
CA ALA A 389 11.44 -6.13 -13.51
C ALA A 389 10.32 -6.13 -12.46
N LEU A 390 9.32 -5.26 -12.62
CA LEU A 390 8.15 -5.18 -11.73
C LEU A 390 7.26 -6.42 -11.86
N GLN A 391 7.15 -7.01 -13.06
CA GLN A 391 6.43 -8.26 -13.29
C GLN A 391 7.09 -9.44 -12.57
N TYR A 392 8.42 -9.58 -12.64
CA TYR A 392 9.14 -10.59 -11.86
C TYR A 392 8.92 -10.41 -10.37
N PHE A 393 9.00 -9.17 -9.89
CA PHE A 393 8.80 -8.87 -8.49
C PHE A 393 7.37 -9.21 -8.01
N TYR A 394 6.36 -8.93 -8.85
CA TYR A 394 4.97 -9.33 -8.62
C TYR A 394 4.81 -10.87 -8.57
N GLN A 395 5.36 -11.60 -9.54
CA GLN A 395 5.28 -13.06 -9.58
C GLN A 395 5.91 -13.70 -8.33
N ILE A 396 7.05 -13.18 -7.90
CA ILE A 396 7.75 -13.65 -6.69
C ILE A 396 6.95 -13.35 -5.43
N ALA A 397 6.37 -12.16 -5.31
CA ALA A 397 5.50 -11.81 -4.19
C ALA A 397 4.34 -12.82 -4.04
N ARG A 398 3.68 -13.14 -5.16
CA ARG A 398 2.60 -14.13 -5.19
C ARG A 398 3.08 -15.54 -4.88
N LEU A 399 4.21 -15.95 -5.44
CA LEU A 399 4.79 -17.26 -5.21
C LEU A 399 5.12 -17.46 -3.72
N ILE A 400 5.79 -16.49 -3.09
CA ILE A 400 6.17 -16.56 -1.68
C ILE A 400 4.93 -16.63 -0.78
N ARG A 401 3.90 -15.82 -1.06
CA ARG A 401 2.68 -15.82 -0.26
C ARG A 401 1.88 -17.11 -0.42
N SER A 402 1.74 -17.61 -1.64
CA SER A 402 1.04 -18.88 -1.89
C SER A 402 1.74 -20.05 -1.19
N ALA A 403 3.08 -20.11 -1.27
CA ALA A 403 3.87 -21.13 -0.58
C ALA A 403 3.71 -21.06 0.94
N ARG A 404 3.79 -19.86 1.54
CA ARG A 404 3.61 -19.67 2.99
C ARG A 404 2.20 -20.01 3.46
N HIS A 405 1.18 -19.63 2.70
CA HIS A 405 -0.21 -19.94 3.03
C HIS A 405 -0.46 -21.45 3.03
N ALA A 406 0.09 -22.18 2.05
CA ALA A 406 0.00 -23.64 2.01
C ALA A 406 0.63 -24.30 3.26
N THR A 407 1.78 -23.82 3.72
CA THR A 407 2.43 -24.30 4.95
C THR A 407 1.61 -24.05 6.21
N LEU A 408 0.95 -22.88 6.32
CA LEU A 408 0.09 -22.58 7.47
C LEU A 408 -1.15 -23.49 7.49
N LEU A 409 -1.77 -23.74 6.34
CA LEU A 409 -2.92 -24.63 6.25
C LEU A 409 -2.58 -26.07 6.66
N THR A 410 -1.45 -26.62 6.19
CA THR A 410 -1.02 -27.98 6.56
C THR A 410 -0.69 -28.12 8.05
N MET A 411 -0.19 -27.05 8.69
CA MET A 411 0.01 -27.05 10.15
C MET A 411 -1.30 -27.00 10.94
N THR A 412 -2.33 -26.32 10.43
CA THR A 412 -3.64 -26.20 11.11
C THR A 412 -4.54 -27.42 10.95
N THR A 413 -4.32 -28.27 9.94
CA THR A 413 -5.17 -29.43 9.61
C THR A 413 -4.63 -30.78 10.09
N SER A 414 -3.69 -30.81 11.03
CA SER A 414 -3.29 -32.06 11.70
C SER A 414 -4.10 -32.32 12.99
N PRO A 415 -5.14 -33.18 12.97
CA PRO A 415 -5.62 -33.83 14.18
C PRO A 415 -4.92 -35.19 14.37
N ILE A 416 -4.26 -35.34 15.53
CA ILE A 416 -3.95 -36.62 16.24
C ILE A 416 -3.06 -37.64 15.48
N PRO A 417 -1.99 -38.18 16.11
CA PRO A 417 -1.22 -39.27 15.53
C PRO A 417 -2.04 -40.56 15.58
N GLN A 418 -2.71 -40.91 14.47
CA GLN A 418 -3.16 -42.28 14.26
C GLN A 418 -2.07 -43.06 13.52
N GLN A 419 -1.86 -44.27 14.00
CA GLN A 419 -0.78 -45.21 13.65
C GLN A 419 -0.56 -45.38 12.14
N PRO A 420 0.67 -45.75 11.73
CA PRO A 420 1.00 -45.98 10.33
C PRO A 420 0.27 -47.24 9.82
N SER A 421 -0.77 -47.05 9.02
CA SER A 421 -1.32 -48.12 8.19
C SER A 421 -0.32 -48.42 7.07
N PRO A 422 0.21 -49.64 6.93
CA PRO A 422 0.93 -50.03 5.73
C PRO A 422 -0.08 -50.19 4.60
N HIS A 423 0.34 -49.97 3.36
CA HIS A 423 -0.47 -50.12 2.13
C HIS A 423 -1.33 -48.91 1.74
N LEU A 424 -0.68 -47.84 1.30
CA LEU A 424 -1.17 -47.14 0.11
C LEU A 424 0.03 -46.87 -0.82
N PRO A 425 -0.04 -47.22 -2.13
CA PRO A 425 1.06 -46.96 -3.06
C PRO A 425 1.33 -45.46 -3.16
N TYR A 426 2.61 -45.12 -3.16
CA TYR A 426 3.16 -43.80 -3.41
C TYR A 426 2.65 -43.27 -4.75
N ALA A 427 1.51 -42.56 -4.72
CA ALA A 427 1.10 -41.71 -5.81
C ALA A 427 1.94 -40.44 -5.74
N THR A 428 3.13 -40.49 -6.36
CA THR A 428 3.83 -39.30 -6.85
C THR A 428 2.90 -38.62 -7.84
N THR A 429 1.97 -37.83 -7.32
CA THR A 429 1.22 -36.91 -8.15
C THR A 429 2.16 -35.73 -8.32
N THR A 430 3.10 -35.86 -9.25
CA THR A 430 3.95 -34.79 -9.74
C THR A 430 3.01 -33.75 -10.34
N HIS A 431 2.48 -32.85 -9.51
CA HIS A 431 1.84 -31.65 -10.02
C HIS A 431 2.92 -30.95 -10.86
N PRO A 432 2.65 -30.65 -12.15
CA PRO A 432 3.68 -30.21 -13.11
C PRO A 432 4.16 -28.77 -12.87
N ASN A 433 4.15 -28.29 -11.63
CA ASN A 433 4.38 -26.89 -11.25
C ASN A 433 4.52 -26.75 -9.72
N SER A 434 5.50 -27.41 -9.11
CA SER A 434 5.81 -27.19 -7.69
C SER A 434 6.25 -25.73 -7.47
N PRO A 435 5.96 -25.11 -6.30
CA PRO A 435 6.40 -23.73 -6.03
C PRO A 435 7.92 -23.57 -6.07
N HIS A 436 8.66 -24.65 -5.79
CA HIS A 436 10.11 -24.68 -5.88
C HIS A 436 10.61 -24.61 -7.33
N GLU A 437 10.04 -25.39 -8.25
CA GLU A 437 10.39 -25.35 -9.69
C GLU A 437 10.13 -23.95 -10.28
N LYS A 438 8.98 -23.35 -9.96
CA LYS A 438 8.68 -21.97 -10.40
C LYS A 438 9.70 -20.96 -9.87
N ALA A 439 10.13 -21.10 -8.60
CA ALA A 439 11.16 -20.25 -8.02
C ALA A 439 12.52 -20.41 -8.72
N GLN A 440 12.88 -21.63 -9.15
CA GLN A 440 14.11 -21.89 -9.90
C GLN A 440 14.08 -21.27 -11.31
N THR A 441 12.94 -21.34 -12.00
CA THR A 441 12.76 -20.68 -13.30
C THR A 441 12.94 -19.17 -13.16
N LEU A 442 12.23 -18.55 -12.20
CA LEU A 442 12.33 -17.11 -11.95
C LEU A 442 13.74 -16.67 -11.52
N GLU A 443 14.45 -17.48 -10.72
CA GLU A 443 15.84 -17.22 -10.38
C GLU A 443 16.72 -17.17 -11.63
N THR A 444 16.57 -18.15 -12.54
CA THR A 444 17.37 -18.23 -13.77
C THR A 444 17.10 -17.03 -14.66
N GLU A 445 15.82 -16.68 -14.86
CA GLU A 445 15.40 -15.51 -15.65
C GLU A 445 15.98 -14.21 -15.08
N LEU A 446 15.95 -14.03 -13.75
CA LEU A 446 16.53 -12.86 -13.07
C LEU A 446 18.05 -12.78 -13.16
N LEU A 447 18.75 -13.91 -13.17
CA LEU A 447 20.22 -13.94 -13.33
C LEU A 447 20.64 -13.60 -14.77
N THR A 448 19.79 -13.90 -15.76
CA THR A 448 20.02 -13.56 -17.18
C THR A 448 19.38 -12.23 -17.60
N PHE A 449 18.71 -11.54 -16.68
CA PHE A 449 17.99 -10.31 -16.97
C PHE A 449 18.95 -9.18 -17.35
N ASP A 450 18.81 -8.67 -18.58
CA ASP A 450 19.60 -7.57 -19.10
C ASP A 450 19.11 -6.23 -18.51
N VAL A 451 19.88 -5.73 -17.54
CA VAL A 451 19.65 -4.44 -16.89
C VAL A 451 20.05 -3.28 -17.81
N ASP A 452 21.13 -3.43 -18.58
CA ASP A 452 21.71 -2.39 -19.42
C ASP A 452 20.92 -2.16 -20.72
N GLY A 453 20.05 -3.10 -21.09
CA GLY A 453 19.08 -2.93 -22.18
C GLY A 453 17.90 -2.01 -21.85
N ILE A 454 17.74 -1.61 -20.58
CA ILE A 454 16.52 -0.95 -20.11
C ILE A 454 16.54 0.55 -20.40
N GLY A 455 15.70 0.98 -21.35
CA GLY A 455 15.20 2.35 -21.42
C GLY A 455 16.21 3.47 -21.63
N HIS A 456 17.48 3.17 -21.92
CA HIS A 456 18.57 4.15 -22.05
C HIS A 456 18.30 5.26 -23.09
N HIS A 457 17.40 5.03 -24.04
CA HIS A 457 17.09 5.94 -25.15
C HIS A 457 15.75 6.67 -25.01
N LEU A 458 14.97 6.44 -23.95
CA LEU A 458 13.65 7.05 -23.79
C LEU A 458 13.72 8.23 -22.80
N PRO A 459 13.54 9.47 -23.26
CA PRO A 459 13.62 10.64 -22.39
C PRO A 459 12.42 10.69 -21.45
N THR A 460 12.69 10.91 -20.16
CA THR A 460 11.67 11.21 -19.15
C THR A 460 11.17 12.66 -19.25
N GLY A 461 11.98 13.54 -19.84
CA GLY A 461 11.76 14.99 -19.83
C GLY A 461 11.95 15.63 -18.44
N ASP A 462 12.33 14.84 -17.44
CA ASP A 462 12.49 15.27 -16.05
C ASP A 462 13.98 15.33 -15.69
N THR A 463 14.47 16.55 -15.44
CA THR A 463 15.88 16.78 -15.07
C THR A 463 16.28 16.13 -13.75
N ASN A 464 15.34 15.86 -12.84
CA ASN A 464 15.61 15.19 -11.56
C ASN A 464 15.56 13.67 -11.68
N THR A 465 15.03 13.14 -12.78
CA THR A 465 14.86 11.72 -13.02
C THR A 465 15.44 11.32 -14.39
N PRO A 466 16.76 11.39 -14.57
CA PRO A 466 17.44 10.85 -15.74
C PRO A 466 17.26 9.33 -15.88
N ALA A 467 17.42 8.81 -17.10
CA ALA A 467 17.20 7.39 -17.43
C ALA A 467 18.07 6.43 -16.60
N ASN A 468 19.31 6.81 -16.27
CA ASN A 468 20.21 5.99 -15.45
C ASN A 468 19.64 5.68 -14.05
N HIS A 469 18.78 6.54 -13.48
CA HIS A 469 18.11 6.26 -12.22
C HIS A 469 17.22 5.02 -12.33
N PHE A 470 16.58 4.81 -13.49
CA PHE A 470 15.79 3.60 -13.74
C PHE A 470 16.66 2.38 -13.97
N THR A 471 17.82 2.49 -14.62
CA THR A 471 18.78 1.38 -14.73
C THR A 471 19.22 0.89 -13.35
N ILE A 472 19.61 1.80 -12.45
CA ILE A 472 19.96 1.48 -11.05
C ILE A 472 18.77 0.82 -10.33
N LEU A 473 17.57 1.36 -10.52
CA LEU A 473 16.37 0.83 -9.88
C LEU A 473 15.99 -0.55 -10.43
N ALA A 474 16.17 -0.82 -11.73
CA ALA A 474 15.98 -2.13 -12.33
C ALA A 474 16.87 -3.17 -11.65
N ASP A 475 18.14 -2.82 -11.47
CA ASP A 475 19.10 -3.70 -10.82
C ASP A 475 18.75 -3.94 -9.35
N ALA A 476 18.30 -2.89 -8.65
CA ALA A 476 17.82 -3.01 -7.28
C ALA A 476 16.59 -3.94 -7.19
N TYR A 477 15.59 -3.81 -8.07
CA TYR A 477 14.44 -4.72 -8.11
C TYR A 477 14.86 -6.16 -8.40
N ARG A 478 15.75 -6.38 -9.37
CA ARG A 478 16.32 -7.69 -9.70
C ARG A 478 17.03 -8.33 -8.50
N CYS A 479 17.89 -7.57 -7.84
CA CYS A 479 18.64 -8.03 -6.67
C CYS A 479 17.72 -8.32 -5.47
N VAL A 480 16.74 -7.45 -5.19
CA VAL A 480 15.76 -7.69 -4.12
C VAL A 480 14.91 -8.90 -4.43
N ALA A 481 14.49 -9.09 -5.69
CA ALA A 481 13.74 -10.26 -6.14
C ALA A 481 14.51 -11.57 -5.87
N LEU A 482 15.80 -11.63 -6.24
CA LEU A 482 16.70 -12.74 -5.91
C LEU A 482 16.82 -12.94 -4.40
N LEU A 483 17.00 -11.87 -3.63
CA LEU A 483 17.06 -11.93 -2.16
C LEU A 483 15.79 -12.55 -1.56
N GLN A 484 14.61 -12.20 -2.09
CA GLN A 484 13.34 -12.77 -1.64
C GLN A 484 13.24 -14.26 -1.97
N ILE A 485 13.65 -14.69 -3.18
CA ILE A 485 13.70 -16.11 -3.55
C ILE A 485 14.63 -16.87 -2.59
N TYR A 486 15.84 -16.37 -2.35
CA TYR A 486 16.83 -17.04 -1.50
C TYR A 486 16.43 -17.11 -0.03
N HIS A 487 15.53 -16.23 0.43
CA HIS A 487 14.97 -16.32 1.76
C HIS A 487 13.81 -17.32 1.84
N ALA A 488 12.91 -17.32 0.85
CA ALA A 488 11.74 -18.20 0.84
C ALA A 488 12.07 -19.65 0.42
N PHE A 489 13.08 -19.84 -0.42
CA PHE A 489 13.51 -21.12 -0.99
C PHE A 489 15.03 -21.29 -0.84
N PRO A 490 15.54 -21.49 0.40
CA PRO A 490 16.97 -21.48 0.69
C PRO A 490 17.75 -22.59 -0.05
N ALA A 491 17.11 -23.70 -0.41
CA ALA A 491 17.72 -24.79 -1.17
C ALA A 491 18.23 -24.33 -2.55
N ILE A 492 17.56 -23.36 -3.18
CA ILE A 492 17.98 -22.78 -4.46
C ILE A 492 19.34 -22.10 -4.32
N LEU A 493 19.53 -21.29 -3.28
CA LEU A 493 20.81 -20.62 -3.03
C LEU A 493 21.92 -21.63 -2.71
N VAL A 494 21.63 -22.65 -1.90
CA VAL A 494 22.61 -23.70 -1.57
C VAL A 494 23.08 -24.41 -2.83
N SER A 495 22.15 -24.83 -3.69
CA SER A 495 22.47 -25.45 -4.98
C SER A 495 23.32 -24.52 -5.85
N ARG A 496 22.97 -23.22 -5.92
CA ARG A 496 23.68 -22.22 -6.72
C ARG A 496 25.13 -22.05 -6.27
N LEU A 497 25.36 -21.91 -4.96
CA LEU A 497 26.70 -21.74 -4.39
C LEU A 497 27.57 -22.99 -4.62
N GLN A 498 26.99 -24.19 -4.54
CA GLN A 498 27.68 -25.44 -4.84
C GLN A 498 28.10 -25.54 -6.31
N THR A 499 27.19 -25.20 -7.24
CA THR A 499 27.51 -25.20 -8.68
C THR A 499 28.64 -24.22 -9.01
N GLN A 500 28.63 -23.02 -8.43
CA GLN A 500 29.68 -22.01 -8.64
C GLN A 500 31.04 -22.45 -8.06
N GLN A 501 31.04 -23.18 -6.94
CA GLN A 501 32.27 -23.73 -6.34
C GLN A 501 32.92 -24.82 -7.20
N HIS A 502 32.13 -25.72 -7.77
CA HIS A 502 32.65 -26.77 -8.67
C HIS A 502 33.22 -26.18 -9.96
N HIS A 503 32.59 -25.14 -10.50
CA HIS A 503 33.08 -24.40 -11.67
C HIS A 503 34.46 -23.77 -11.45
N ASN A 504 34.76 -23.31 -10.24
CA ASN A 504 36.05 -22.69 -9.91
C ASN A 504 37.19 -23.71 -9.66
N HIS A 505 36.89 -25.00 -9.52
CA HIS A 505 37.90 -26.05 -9.27
C HIS A 505 38.21 -26.89 -10.52
N ASP A 506 37.23 -27.14 -11.38
CA ASP A 506 37.40 -27.98 -12.57
C ASP A 506 37.51 -27.12 -13.84
N HIS A 507 38.74 -26.72 -14.21
CA HIS A 507 39.14 -26.06 -15.48
C HIS A 507 38.36 -24.79 -15.93
N PRO A 508 39.02 -23.61 -16.02
CA PRO A 508 38.36 -22.33 -16.36
C PRO A 508 37.87 -22.19 -17.82
N GLU A 509 38.09 -23.18 -18.69
CA GLU A 509 37.88 -23.04 -20.14
C GLU A 509 36.76 -23.93 -20.73
N THR A 510 36.09 -24.78 -19.94
CA THR A 510 35.10 -25.74 -20.48
C THR A 510 33.81 -25.81 -19.66
N ASN A 511 32.96 -24.78 -19.79
CA ASN A 511 31.47 -24.80 -19.76
C ASN A 511 30.89 -23.46 -19.26
N THR A 512 30.86 -22.43 -20.10
CA THR A 512 30.43 -21.05 -19.81
C THR A 512 28.91 -20.84 -19.57
N ASN A 513 28.15 -21.86 -19.17
CA ASN A 513 26.68 -21.82 -19.25
C ASN A 513 25.95 -21.42 -17.94
N ALA A 514 26.65 -21.23 -16.82
CA ALA A 514 26.01 -20.77 -15.58
C ALA A 514 25.95 -19.23 -15.58
N PRO A 515 24.76 -18.61 -15.42
CA PRO A 515 24.66 -17.16 -15.43
C PRO A 515 25.43 -16.56 -14.22
N PRO A 516 26.12 -15.42 -14.41
CA PRO A 516 26.96 -14.82 -13.39
C PRO A 516 26.13 -14.31 -12.21
N LEU A 517 26.74 -14.32 -11.02
CA LEU A 517 26.13 -13.73 -9.83
C LEU A 517 26.08 -12.20 -9.94
N PRO A 518 25.13 -11.52 -9.27
CA PRO A 518 24.95 -10.07 -9.39
C PRO A 518 26.18 -9.23 -9.00
N PHE A 519 27.04 -9.76 -8.13
CA PHE A 519 28.27 -9.11 -7.69
C PHE A 519 29.39 -10.15 -7.46
N PRO A 520 30.66 -9.74 -7.51
CA PRO A 520 31.79 -10.63 -7.24
C PRO A 520 31.71 -11.21 -5.82
N THR A 521 31.86 -12.53 -5.70
CA THR A 521 31.78 -13.22 -4.41
C THR A 521 33.04 -14.01 -4.10
N ALA A 522 33.38 -14.10 -2.81
CA ALA A 522 34.46 -14.97 -2.34
C ALA A 522 34.05 -16.46 -2.51
N PRO A 523 35.01 -17.36 -2.78
CA PRO A 523 34.73 -18.75 -3.14
C PRO A 523 34.06 -19.60 -2.04
N THR A 524 34.00 -19.14 -0.79
CA THR A 524 33.52 -19.92 0.37
C THR A 524 32.50 -19.16 1.23
N LEU A 525 31.51 -18.50 0.62
CA LEU A 525 30.45 -17.83 1.38
C LEU A 525 29.35 -18.80 1.82
N THR A 526 28.93 -18.70 3.08
CA THR A 526 27.71 -19.36 3.56
C THR A 526 26.47 -18.69 2.95
N PRO A 527 25.32 -19.40 2.81
CA PRO A 527 24.08 -18.80 2.28
C PRO A 527 23.65 -17.53 3.03
N ARG A 528 23.88 -17.49 4.35
CA ARG A 528 23.60 -16.33 5.19
C ARG A 528 24.49 -15.14 4.85
N GLN A 529 25.80 -15.37 4.72
CA GLN A 529 26.73 -14.33 4.31
C GLN A 529 26.41 -13.83 2.89
N PHE A 530 26.06 -14.72 1.95
CA PHE A 530 25.67 -14.30 0.60
C PHE A 530 24.46 -13.36 0.61
N ARG A 531 23.38 -13.72 1.33
CA ARG A 531 22.20 -12.84 1.47
C ARG A 531 22.55 -11.49 2.10
N ARG A 532 23.46 -11.47 3.07
CA ARG A 532 23.95 -10.24 3.70
C ARG A 532 24.70 -9.35 2.71
N HIS A 533 25.64 -9.89 1.94
CA HIS A 533 26.36 -9.12 0.92
C HIS A 533 25.43 -8.64 -0.20
N LEU A 534 24.46 -9.47 -0.62
CA LEU A 534 23.44 -9.05 -1.58
C LEU A 534 22.60 -7.89 -1.04
N ALA A 535 22.22 -7.93 0.25
CA ALA A 535 21.52 -6.84 0.90
C ALA A 535 22.36 -5.56 0.97
N LEU A 536 23.64 -5.65 1.31
CA LEU A 536 24.57 -4.51 1.30
C LEU A 536 24.72 -3.91 -0.10
N HIS A 537 24.84 -4.75 -1.13
CA HIS A 537 24.87 -4.31 -2.53
C HIS A 537 23.59 -3.58 -2.95
N ILE A 538 22.41 -4.08 -2.56
CA ILE A 538 21.13 -3.41 -2.81
C ILE A 538 21.12 -2.02 -2.16
N ILE A 539 21.57 -1.91 -0.91
CA ILE A 539 21.62 -0.60 -0.22
C ILE A 539 22.60 0.34 -0.93
N ALA A 540 23.77 -0.14 -1.34
CA ALA A 540 24.73 0.65 -2.11
C ALA A 540 24.14 1.17 -3.43
N LEU A 541 23.36 0.35 -4.17
CA LEU A 541 22.64 0.80 -5.37
C LEU A 541 21.66 1.93 -5.03
N LEU A 542 20.82 1.74 -4.00
CA LEU A 542 19.81 2.73 -3.59
C LEU A 542 20.43 4.04 -3.06
N GLU A 543 21.62 3.99 -2.47
CA GLU A 543 22.37 5.17 -2.01
C GLU A 543 22.81 6.08 -3.16
N THR A 544 23.06 5.52 -4.35
CA THR A 544 23.41 6.34 -5.52
C THR A 544 22.23 7.17 -6.04
N LEU A 545 20.99 6.84 -5.67
CA LEU A 545 19.80 7.55 -6.10
C LEU A 545 19.55 8.78 -5.22
N PRO A 546 19.54 10.01 -5.77
CA PRO A 546 19.24 11.20 -4.98
C PRO A 546 17.81 11.16 -4.46
N VAL A 547 17.57 11.74 -3.29
CA VAL A 547 16.22 11.79 -2.68
C VAL A 547 15.24 12.66 -3.48
N THR A 548 15.78 13.55 -4.30
CA THR A 548 15.04 14.42 -5.23
C THR A 548 14.57 13.71 -6.48
N SER A 549 15.06 12.50 -6.79
CA SER A 549 14.60 11.74 -7.95
C SER A 549 13.14 11.31 -7.79
N GLY A 550 12.36 11.37 -8.89
CA GLY A 550 10.99 10.86 -8.94
C GLY A 550 10.88 9.37 -8.62
N THR A 551 11.94 8.59 -8.85
CA THR A 551 12.00 7.14 -8.50
C THR A 551 11.80 6.86 -7.01
N ARG A 552 11.86 7.88 -6.14
CA ARG A 552 11.64 7.79 -4.69
C ARG A 552 10.38 7.03 -4.27
N VAL A 553 9.31 7.13 -5.07
CA VAL A 553 8.03 6.43 -4.81
C VAL A 553 8.17 4.91 -4.91
N MET A 554 9.17 4.42 -5.64
CA MET A 554 9.41 2.99 -5.89
C MET A 554 10.35 2.35 -4.85
N GLN A 555 10.99 3.15 -4.00
CA GLN A 555 12.03 2.71 -3.06
C GLN A 555 11.51 2.08 -1.74
N PRO A 556 10.36 2.48 -1.15
CA PRO A 556 9.94 1.98 0.16
C PRO A 556 9.84 0.45 0.26
N VAL A 557 9.28 -0.20 -0.77
CA VAL A 557 9.18 -1.67 -0.83
C VAL A 557 10.55 -2.34 -0.88
N LEU A 558 11.53 -1.77 -1.59
CA LEU A 558 12.88 -2.30 -1.70
C LEU A 558 13.62 -2.20 -0.36
N LEU A 559 13.49 -1.06 0.33
CA LEU A 559 14.07 -0.85 1.66
C LEU A 559 13.48 -1.82 2.68
N ALA A 560 12.16 -2.00 2.70
CA ALA A 560 11.48 -2.94 3.58
C ALA A 560 11.90 -4.40 3.32
N ALA A 561 11.92 -4.80 2.05
CA ALA A 561 12.23 -6.17 1.64
C ALA A 561 13.71 -6.56 1.84
N THR A 562 14.60 -5.57 1.92
CA THR A 562 16.04 -5.77 2.15
C THR A 562 16.40 -5.78 3.63
N ALA A 563 15.65 -5.06 4.46
CA ALA A 563 15.97 -4.84 5.87
C ALA A 563 16.22 -6.12 6.68
N GLY A 564 15.49 -7.21 6.38
CA GLY A 564 15.61 -8.49 7.09
C GLY A 564 16.94 -9.21 6.89
N SER A 565 17.71 -8.87 5.85
CA SER A 565 19.01 -9.48 5.55
C SER A 565 20.20 -8.64 6.03
N LEU A 566 19.95 -7.43 6.54
CA LEU A 566 20.95 -6.58 7.20
C LEU A 566 21.12 -7.02 8.65
N VAL A 567 21.72 -8.19 8.87
CA VAL A 567 21.87 -8.80 10.19
C VAL A 567 23.34 -8.90 10.58
N PHE A 568 23.63 -8.53 11.81
CA PHE A 568 24.95 -8.63 12.41
C PHE A 568 25.43 -10.09 12.53
N SER A 569 26.75 -10.30 12.50
CA SER A 569 27.41 -11.57 12.79
C SER A 569 27.08 -12.05 14.21
N ARG A 570 27.10 -13.36 14.46
CA ARG A 570 26.83 -13.88 15.83
C ARG A 570 27.97 -13.49 16.77
N GLY A 571 27.64 -13.02 17.98
CA GLY A 571 28.61 -12.69 19.03
C GLY A 571 29.32 -11.34 18.88
N THR A 572 28.98 -10.55 17.85
CA THR A 572 29.56 -9.22 17.63
C THR A 572 29.17 -8.21 18.69
N PRO A 573 30.08 -7.29 19.09
CA PRO A 573 29.81 -6.26 20.08
C PRO A 573 28.69 -5.29 19.69
N LEU A 574 28.29 -5.26 18.42
CA LEU A 574 27.19 -4.43 17.91
C LEU A 574 25.80 -5.10 18.01
N GLY A 575 25.75 -6.40 18.34
CA GLY A 575 24.49 -7.15 18.55
C GLY A 575 24.05 -7.18 20.03
N VAL A 576 22.81 -7.60 20.32
CA VAL A 576 22.31 -7.64 21.72
C VAL A 576 22.93 -8.80 22.52
N ALA A 577 23.41 -9.84 21.84
CA ALA A 577 24.26 -10.89 22.42
C ALA A 577 25.76 -10.57 22.23
N ALA A 578 26.12 -9.31 22.47
CA ALA A 578 27.47 -8.79 22.34
C ALA A 578 28.42 -9.46 23.33
N ASP A 579 29.47 -10.10 22.83
CA ASP A 579 30.69 -10.28 23.60
C ASP A 579 31.51 -9.00 23.46
N ALA A 580 31.66 -8.24 24.54
CA ALA A 580 32.41 -6.98 24.56
C ALA A 580 33.88 -7.15 24.15
N TRP A 581 34.38 -8.39 24.14
CA TRP A 581 35.76 -8.74 23.78
C TRP A 581 35.88 -9.35 22.38
N ALA A 582 34.77 -9.52 21.65
CA ALA A 582 34.83 -10.05 20.29
C ALA A 582 35.42 -9.02 19.32
N PRO A 583 36.24 -9.46 18.34
CA PRO A 583 36.78 -8.57 17.31
C PRO A 583 35.66 -7.91 16.50
N PHE A 584 35.83 -6.63 16.16
CA PHE A 584 34.94 -5.96 15.21
C PHE A 584 35.12 -6.57 13.81
N ASP A 585 34.05 -7.17 13.30
CA ASP A 585 33.97 -7.60 11.90
C ASP A 585 33.69 -6.37 11.02
N ALA A 586 34.50 -6.14 9.99
CA ALA A 586 34.30 -5.03 9.06
C ALA A 586 32.90 -5.07 8.42
N VAL A 587 32.37 -6.28 8.18
CA VAL A 587 31.03 -6.46 7.63
C VAL A 587 29.94 -5.99 8.59
N ASP A 588 30.15 -6.07 9.91
CA ASP A 588 29.18 -5.56 10.87
C ASP A 588 29.16 -4.03 10.91
N VAL A 589 30.29 -3.38 10.63
CA VAL A 589 30.34 -1.92 10.44
C VAL A 589 29.56 -1.52 9.19
N GLU A 590 29.74 -2.25 8.09
CA GLU A 590 28.97 -2.04 6.85
C GLU A 590 27.47 -2.26 7.09
N VAL A 591 27.07 -3.29 7.85
CA VAL A 591 25.66 -3.52 8.24
C VAL A 591 25.13 -2.36 9.08
N ALA A 592 25.88 -1.87 10.07
CA ALA A 592 25.46 -0.73 10.89
C ALA A 592 25.28 0.53 10.03
N GLN A 593 26.21 0.78 9.11
CA GLN A 593 26.13 1.90 8.17
C GLN A 593 24.91 1.75 7.24
N ALA A 594 24.69 0.59 6.64
CA ALA A 594 23.55 0.30 5.79
C ALA A 594 22.22 0.48 6.54
N ARG A 595 22.10 0.00 7.79
CA ARG A 595 20.90 0.22 8.63
C ARG A 595 20.67 1.71 8.90
N ARG A 596 21.73 2.47 9.14
CA ARG A 596 21.65 3.94 9.30
C ARG A 596 21.16 4.60 8.01
N HIS A 597 21.67 4.19 6.86
CA HIS A 597 21.22 4.70 5.56
C HIS A 597 19.75 4.38 5.28
N VAL A 598 19.31 3.14 5.53
CA VAL A 598 17.88 2.76 5.42
C VAL A 598 17.01 3.64 6.31
N SER A 599 17.42 3.85 7.56
CA SER A 599 16.67 4.68 8.52
C SER A 599 16.60 6.14 8.09
N ALA A 600 17.73 6.72 7.67
CA ALA A 600 17.80 8.09 7.18
C ALA A 600 16.95 8.26 5.91
N ARG A 601 17.07 7.34 4.95
CA ARG A 601 16.32 7.35 3.70
C ARG A 601 14.81 7.27 3.96
N LEU A 602 14.34 6.37 4.83
CA LEU A 602 12.93 6.30 5.19
C LEU A 602 12.44 7.57 5.88
N ALA A 603 13.27 8.21 6.72
CA ALA A 603 12.92 9.49 7.34
C ALA A 603 12.77 10.61 6.30
N ASP A 604 13.66 10.67 5.31
CA ASP A 604 13.55 11.65 4.22
C ASP A 604 12.34 11.38 3.32
N LEU A 605 12.10 10.11 2.98
CA LEU A 605 10.91 9.70 2.23
C LEU A 605 9.61 10.04 3.00
N THR A 606 9.60 9.94 4.33
CA THR A 606 8.44 10.31 5.17
C THR A 606 8.17 11.82 5.14
N ARG A 607 9.17 12.67 4.87
CA ARG A 607 8.97 14.12 4.70
C ARG A 607 8.38 14.47 3.34
N ILE A 608 8.60 13.62 2.34
CA ILE A 608 8.25 13.89 0.95
C ILE A 608 6.94 13.20 0.56
N LEU A 609 6.80 11.93 0.92
CA LEU A 609 5.68 11.04 0.63
C LEU A 609 4.66 11.06 1.79
N PRO A 610 3.42 10.61 1.56
CA PRO A 610 2.39 10.56 2.59
C PRO A 610 2.84 9.79 3.83
N ARG A 611 2.78 10.43 5.00
CA ARG A 611 3.32 9.86 6.26
C ARG A 611 2.71 8.53 6.68
N PRO A 612 1.38 8.32 6.67
CA PRO A 612 0.79 7.12 7.28
C PRO A 612 1.29 5.76 6.75
N PRO A 613 1.46 5.54 5.43
CA PRO A 613 2.08 4.30 4.95
C PRO A 613 3.57 4.21 5.30
N LEU A 614 4.32 5.31 5.18
CA LEU A 614 5.76 5.32 5.44
C LEU A 614 6.11 5.09 6.92
N GLU A 615 5.29 5.59 7.85
CA GLU A 615 5.42 5.31 9.28
C GLU A 615 5.30 3.81 9.57
N ARG A 616 4.36 3.12 8.90
CA ARG A 616 4.19 1.66 9.02
C ARG A 616 5.38 0.89 8.43
N VAL A 617 5.94 1.36 7.32
CA VAL A 617 7.19 0.80 6.75
C VAL A 617 8.34 0.98 7.74
N GLY A 618 8.48 2.15 8.36
CA GLY A 618 9.48 2.41 9.39
C GLY A 618 9.30 1.54 10.64
N ASP A 619 8.06 1.36 11.12
CA ASP A 619 7.73 0.44 12.22
C ASP A 619 8.12 -1.01 11.90
N LEU A 620 7.83 -1.44 10.67
CA LEU A 620 8.16 -2.78 10.18
C LEU A 620 9.68 -3.00 10.19
N VAL A 621 10.44 -2.09 9.59
CA VAL A 621 11.91 -2.19 9.54
C VAL A 621 12.52 -2.22 10.95
N ARG A 622 12.06 -1.34 11.85
CA ARG A 622 12.51 -1.32 13.26
C ARG A 622 12.20 -2.64 13.97
N GLU A 623 11.02 -3.21 13.76
CA GLU A 623 10.66 -4.48 14.38
C GLU A 623 11.49 -5.65 13.82
N VAL A 624 11.74 -5.66 12.50
CA VAL A 624 12.57 -6.68 11.85
C VAL A 624 13.98 -6.69 12.48
N TRP A 625 14.61 -5.53 12.62
CA TRP A 625 15.92 -5.43 13.28
C TRP A 625 15.86 -5.78 14.75
N ARG A 626 14.83 -5.32 15.49
CA ARG A 626 14.64 -5.69 16.91
C ARG A 626 14.60 -7.21 17.11
N ARG A 627 13.98 -7.96 16.19
CA ARG A 627 13.95 -9.43 16.23
C ARG A 627 15.27 -10.06 15.82
N ALA A 628 15.89 -9.55 14.76
CA ALA A 628 17.19 -10.03 14.30
C ALA A 628 18.27 -9.88 15.37
N ASP A 629 18.21 -8.80 16.14
CA ASP A 629 19.20 -8.50 17.17
C ASP A 629 18.92 -9.26 18.48
N GLY A 630 17.68 -9.73 18.70
CA GLY A 630 17.23 -10.43 19.91
C GLY A 630 17.75 -11.87 20.12
N GLY A 631 18.72 -12.34 19.32
CA GLY A 631 19.42 -13.61 19.54
C GLY A 631 18.68 -14.88 19.11
N GLY A 632 17.55 -14.78 18.40
CA GLY A 632 16.84 -15.95 17.86
C GLY A 632 17.66 -16.68 16.79
N GLU A 633 17.57 -18.01 16.73
CA GLU A 633 18.30 -18.80 15.73
C GLU A 633 17.79 -18.59 14.30
N GLN A 634 16.55 -18.13 14.14
CA GLN A 634 15.86 -18.01 12.86
C GLN A 634 15.76 -16.53 12.44
N GLU A 635 16.26 -16.22 11.22
CA GLU A 635 16.16 -14.88 10.65
C GLU A 635 14.70 -14.49 10.47
N ALA A 636 14.32 -13.31 10.99
CA ALA A 636 12.97 -12.81 10.91
C ALA A 636 12.69 -12.32 9.49
N PHE A 637 11.92 -13.09 8.72
CA PHE A 637 11.49 -12.63 7.41
C PHE A 637 10.49 -11.48 7.53
N TRP A 638 10.73 -10.40 6.80
CA TRP A 638 9.97 -9.16 6.94
C TRP A 638 8.46 -9.35 6.68
N LEU A 639 8.05 -10.22 5.76
CA LEU A 639 6.62 -10.47 5.52
C LEU A 639 5.95 -11.14 6.71
N ASP A 640 6.64 -12.05 7.41
CA ASP A 640 6.08 -12.70 8.61
C ASP A 640 5.92 -11.68 9.74
N VAL A 641 6.94 -10.84 9.95
CA VAL A 641 6.88 -9.74 10.90
C VAL A 641 5.73 -8.78 10.59
N MET A 642 5.56 -8.41 9.32
CA MET A 642 4.50 -7.53 8.86
C MET A 642 3.11 -8.10 9.18
N MET A 643 2.87 -9.38 8.88
CA MET A 643 1.59 -10.05 9.14
C MET A 643 1.32 -10.19 10.64
N GLU A 644 2.31 -10.62 11.42
CA GLU A 644 2.16 -10.80 12.87
C GLU A 644 1.89 -9.50 13.62
N ARG A 645 2.55 -8.40 13.20
CA ARG A 645 2.37 -7.07 13.80
C ARG A 645 1.22 -6.27 13.20
N ARG A 646 0.55 -6.80 12.18
CA ARG A 646 -0.49 -6.09 11.43
C ARG A 646 0.00 -4.75 10.88
N LEU A 647 1.18 -4.77 10.26
CA LEU A 647 1.85 -3.59 9.67
C LEU A 647 1.66 -3.50 8.15
N GLU A 648 0.71 -4.25 7.59
CA GLU A 648 0.41 -4.22 6.16
C GLU A 648 0.07 -2.79 5.70
N THR A 649 0.68 -2.38 4.60
CA THR A 649 0.45 -1.08 3.95
C THR A 649 0.90 -1.13 2.50
N ILE A 650 0.33 -0.29 1.63
CA ILE A 650 0.82 -0.14 0.26
C ILE A 650 2.12 0.68 0.31
N MET A 651 3.21 0.10 -0.17
CA MET A 651 4.58 0.64 -0.04
C MET A 651 5.05 1.35 -1.33
N GLY A 652 4.23 2.26 -1.82
CA GLY A 652 4.45 3.05 -3.02
C GLY A 652 3.32 4.05 -3.23
#